data_AF-A0A962PBA5-F1
#
_entry.id   AF-A0A962PBA5-F1
#
_cell.length_a   1.000
_cell.length_b   1.000
_cell.length_c   1.000
_cell.angle_alpha   90.00
_cell.angle_beta   90.00
_cell.angle_gamma   90.00
#
_symmetry.space_group_name_H-M   'P 1'
#
loop_
_entity.id
_entity.type
_entity.pdbx_description
1 polymer ?
#
loop_
_entity_poly.entity_id
_entity_poly.type
_entity_poly.pdbx_seq_one_letter_code
_entity_poly.pdbx_strand_id
1 'polypeptide(L)'
;MAEFSYIRLFSQLGMNDVPLVGGKNASLGEMFRELTAQGVRVPNGFATTAEAYYLYLDHNGLRERIQDALEQLDSTDVKALARTGEAIRGWILDGEMPVPVAAEIEAAYRLLCQEINTSEADVAVRSSATAEDLPDASFAGQQETYLNVSGVEQLQRTCKRVLASLFTDRAIMYRIHKGFDHMSVALSIGVQKMVRSDLASSGVMFTLDTESGFRDVVMITAAYGLGENVVQGAVNPDEFLVYKKTLTDNLRPIIRRQLGSKALKMIYSDDGVTGNATRNVEVRMQERNRFAITDEDVLQLARYALAIEQHYQRPMDIEWAKDGNSGELFVVQARPETVHANQDAARQVTYTLKEKGRVLVEGKSVGARIGSGQVRTVLDASHMSDLQPGEVLVTDMTDPDWEPVMKVASAIVTNRGGRVCHAAIIARELGIPAVVGTANGTEVLEDGMAVTVSCAEGETGVVYEGLLAFDSEEVDLTALKRPATHIMLIAGNPGRALEVSRLSNDGVGLARLEFIISHGIGIHPRALLEFDNLEGSLKTAIAARIAGYEGPREFYVERLAEGIGTIAAAFYPKPVIVRMSDFKSNEYAKLLGGEHYEPQEENPMLGFRGASRYHSEQFAECFLMECEAVKKVREQMGLVNLETMLPFVRTVDEARQVIELMATHGLKRGEQGLRINLMCEIPANALLADQFLELCDGFSIGSNDLTQLTLGVDRDSGLLSQFDERNEAVTRLMEMAIRACNANNKYIGICGQAPSDFPEITRWLVEQGIQSIALNPDSVLKMTQLVQEVEAGLAAQASSSSQRA
;
A
#
# COMPACT_ATOMS: atom_id res chain seq x y z
N MET A 1 16.25 -8.62 43.48
CA MET A 1 16.63 -8.05 42.16
C MET A 1 17.84 -7.17 42.40
N ALA A 2 18.86 -7.23 41.54
CA ALA A 2 19.96 -6.28 41.63
C ALA A 2 19.39 -4.87 41.43
N GLU A 3 19.74 -3.93 42.31
CA GLU A 3 19.32 -2.54 42.20
C GLU A 3 20.29 -1.84 41.24
N PHE A 4 19.86 -1.61 40.00
CA PHE A 4 20.66 -0.95 38.97
C PHE A 4 20.49 0.56 39.06
N SER A 5 21.59 1.30 39.10
CA SER A 5 21.56 2.76 39.10
C SER A 5 21.53 3.29 37.67
N TYR A 6 22.37 2.75 36.80
CA TYR A 6 22.65 3.23 35.44
C TYR A 6 21.96 2.40 34.34
N ILE A 7 21.45 1.23 34.69
CA ILE A 7 20.69 0.34 33.80
C ILE A 7 19.20 0.31 34.21
N ARG A 8 18.32 0.15 33.22
CA ARG A 8 16.91 -0.23 33.42
C ARG A 8 16.57 -1.44 32.57
N LEU A 9 15.92 -2.43 33.14
CA LEU A 9 15.39 -3.57 32.38
C LEU A 9 14.17 -3.11 31.58
N PHE A 10 13.89 -3.72 30.42
CA PHE A 10 12.69 -3.37 29.64
C PHE A 10 11.40 -3.56 30.44
N SER A 11 11.35 -4.53 31.36
CA SER A 11 10.24 -4.73 32.29
C SER A 11 9.99 -3.58 33.28
N GLN A 12 10.91 -2.61 33.38
CA GLN A 12 10.87 -1.47 34.30
C GLN A 12 10.63 -0.14 33.58
N LEU A 13 10.52 -0.15 32.25
CA LEU A 13 10.43 1.05 31.42
C LEU A 13 9.01 1.25 30.88
N GLY A 14 8.65 2.50 30.60
CA GLY A 14 7.46 2.88 29.84
C GLY A 14 7.62 4.24 29.17
N MET A 15 6.55 4.73 28.54
CA MET A 15 6.61 5.97 27.74
C MET A 15 6.92 7.25 28.55
N ASN A 16 6.77 7.23 29.88
CA ASN A 16 7.15 8.36 30.73
C ASN A 16 8.68 8.44 30.96
N ASP A 17 9.43 7.40 30.58
CA ASP A 17 10.89 7.32 30.79
C ASP A 17 11.69 7.83 29.57
N VAL A 18 11.05 8.46 28.58
CA VAL A 18 11.73 9.03 27.40
C VAL A 18 12.90 9.97 27.78
N PRO A 19 12.80 10.87 28.77
CA PRO A 19 13.95 11.68 29.19
C PRO A 19 15.11 10.87 29.78
N LEU A 20 14.84 9.66 30.28
CA LEU A 20 15.83 8.80 30.93
C LEU A 20 16.52 7.86 29.95
N VAL A 21 15.77 7.26 29.01
CA VAL A 21 16.26 6.20 28.12
C VAL A 21 16.04 6.47 26.63
N GLY A 22 15.50 7.63 26.27
CA GLY A 22 15.14 7.94 24.89
C GLY A 22 13.87 7.23 24.40
N GLY A 23 13.41 7.67 23.23
CA GLY A 23 12.15 7.27 22.63
C GLY A 23 11.98 5.78 22.38
N LYS A 24 12.94 5.19 21.64
CA LYS A 24 12.92 3.77 21.25
C LYS A 24 12.93 2.84 22.46
N ASN A 25 13.80 3.08 23.44
CA ASN A 25 13.89 2.21 24.61
C ASN A 25 12.67 2.34 25.52
N ALA A 26 12.10 3.55 25.65
CA ALA A 26 10.85 3.76 26.37
C ALA A 26 9.69 3.01 25.70
N SER A 27 9.57 3.09 24.37
CA SER A 27 8.57 2.35 23.58
C SER A 27 8.75 0.83 23.67
N LEU A 28 10.00 0.33 23.61
CA LEU A 28 10.31 -1.09 23.81
C LEU A 28 9.87 -1.59 25.19
N GLY A 29 10.18 -0.83 26.24
CA GLY A 29 9.75 -1.13 27.61
C GLY A 29 8.23 -1.14 27.76
N GLU A 30 7.57 -0.11 27.23
CA GLU A 30 6.12 0.01 27.23
C GLU A 30 5.46 -1.21 26.56
N MET A 31 5.91 -1.59 25.36
CA MET A 31 5.38 -2.77 24.68
C MET A 31 5.65 -4.06 25.44
N PHE A 32 6.88 -4.22 25.97
CA PHE A 32 7.24 -5.41 26.74
C PHE A 32 6.37 -5.56 28.00
N ARG A 33 6.07 -4.47 28.70
CA ARG A 33 5.27 -4.49 29.94
C ARG A 33 3.78 -4.65 29.67
N GLU A 34 3.23 -3.89 28.72
CA GLU A 34 1.78 -3.75 28.53
C GLU A 34 1.20 -4.71 27.49
N LEU A 35 1.98 -5.11 26.48
CA LEU A 35 1.48 -5.86 25.32
C LEU A 35 1.87 -7.34 25.32
N THR A 36 2.86 -7.75 26.12
CA THR A 36 3.22 -9.17 26.28
C THR A 36 2.04 -10.00 26.80
N ALA A 37 1.26 -9.46 27.74
CA ALA A 37 0.04 -10.09 28.24
C ALA A 37 -1.08 -10.20 27.19
N GLN A 38 -1.03 -9.35 26.15
CA GLN A 38 -1.96 -9.34 25.02
C GLN A 38 -1.45 -10.21 23.85
N GLY A 39 -0.34 -10.93 24.04
CA GLY A 39 0.23 -11.86 23.07
C GLY A 39 1.28 -11.25 22.13
N VAL A 40 1.54 -9.94 22.20
CA VAL A 40 2.61 -9.30 21.41
C VAL A 40 3.97 -9.69 21.99
N ARG A 41 4.82 -10.32 21.19
CA ARG A 41 6.13 -10.76 21.66
C ARG A 41 7.19 -9.72 21.35
N VAL A 42 7.85 -9.23 22.39
CA VAL A 42 8.98 -8.30 22.28
C VAL A 42 10.23 -9.00 22.82
N PRO A 43 11.37 -9.02 22.10
CA PRO A 43 12.60 -9.61 22.61
C PRO A 43 13.06 -8.85 23.86
N ASN A 44 13.41 -9.60 24.91
CA ASN A 44 13.83 -9.01 26.17
C ASN A 44 15.19 -8.32 26.06
N GLY A 45 15.47 -7.42 27.01
CA GLY A 45 16.67 -6.60 27.02
C GLY A 45 16.71 -5.59 28.15
N PHE A 46 17.63 -4.65 28.03
CA PHE A 46 17.84 -3.57 28.98
C PHE A 46 18.37 -2.32 28.28
N ALA A 47 18.27 -1.17 28.93
CA ALA A 47 18.77 0.10 28.43
C ALA A 47 19.72 0.77 29.44
N THR A 48 20.74 1.46 28.93
CA THR A 48 21.50 2.43 29.73
C THR A 48 20.70 3.72 29.92
N THR A 49 20.94 4.44 30.99
CA THR A 49 20.30 5.73 31.27
C THR A 49 21.10 6.90 30.69
N ALA A 50 20.45 8.05 30.53
CA ALA A 50 21.11 9.31 30.21
C ALA A 50 22.20 9.69 31.24
N GLU A 51 22.01 9.34 32.51
CA GLU A 51 23.02 9.53 33.56
C GLU A 51 24.28 8.70 33.31
N ALA A 52 24.14 7.47 32.80
CA ALA A 52 25.27 6.64 32.40
C ALA A 52 26.11 7.28 31.29
N TYR A 53 25.43 7.93 30.33
CA TYR A 53 26.09 8.69 29.26
C TYR A 53 26.86 9.89 29.79
N TYR A 54 26.25 10.72 30.64
CA TYR A 54 26.94 11.87 31.23
C TYR A 54 28.12 11.45 32.11
N LEU A 55 27.95 10.40 32.92
CA LEU A 55 29.03 9.83 33.72
C LEU A 55 30.21 9.36 32.85
N TYR A 56 29.93 8.74 31.69
CA TYR A 56 30.97 8.34 30.74
C TYR A 56 31.76 9.55 30.22
N LEU A 57 31.08 10.63 29.81
CA LEU A 57 31.73 11.85 29.34
C LEU A 57 32.56 12.53 30.43
N ASP A 58 32.00 12.65 31.63
CA ASP A 58 32.63 13.34 32.76
C ASP A 58 33.86 12.58 33.27
N HIS A 59 33.76 11.24 33.38
CA HIS A 59 34.87 10.38 33.81
C HIS A 59 36.09 10.50 32.88
N ASN A 60 35.86 10.70 31.58
CA ASN A 60 36.91 10.81 30.57
C ASN A 60 37.30 12.28 30.27
N GLY A 61 36.73 13.26 30.97
CA GLY A 61 36.99 14.69 30.70
C GLY A 61 36.59 15.13 29.29
N LEU A 62 35.60 14.46 28.68
CA LEU A 62 35.21 14.69 27.28
C LEU A 62 34.21 15.82 27.14
N ARG A 63 33.43 16.13 28.18
CA ARG A 63 32.31 17.07 28.09
C ARG A 63 32.73 18.46 27.59
N GLU A 64 33.68 19.09 28.30
CA GLU A 64 34.22 20.41 27.93
C GLU A 64 34.98 20.35 26.60
N ARG A 65 35.77 19.28 26.40
CA ARG A 65 36.57 19.09 25.19
C ARG A 65 35.73 18.99 23.92
N ILE A 66 34.61 18.27 23.97
CA ILE A 66 33.66 18.14 22.85
C ILE A 66 32.96 19.47 22.60
N GLN A 67 32.53 20.16 23.66
CA GLN A 67 31.88 21.45 23.55
C GLN A 67 32.79 22.48 22.86
N ASP A 68 34.04 22.62 23.31
CA ASP A 68 35.02 23.55 22.73
C ASP A 68 35.25 23.28 21.24
N ALA A 69 35.32 22.00 20.85
CA ALA A 69 35.52 21.59 19.46
C ALA A 69 34.32 21.94 18.57
N LEU A 70 33.09 21.80 19.09
CA LEU A 70 31.86 22.11 18.37
C LEU A 70 31.58 23.62 18.29
N GLU A 71 31.94 24.40 19.32
CA GLU A 71 31.80 25.86 19.31
C GLU A 71 32.73 26.54 18.28
N GLN A 72 33.89 25.95 18.03
CA GLN A 72 34.86 26.44 17.04
C GLN A 72 34.57 25.98 15.60
N LEU A 73 33.56 25.11 15.42
CA LEU A 73 33.24 24.53 14.12
C LEU A 73 32.42 25.50 13.26
N ASP A 74 32.96 25.87 12.11
CA ASP A 74 32.18 26.48 11.04
C ASP A 74 31.33 25.41 10.33
N SER A 75 30.01 25.47 10.52
CA SER A 75 29.05 24.51 9.94
C SER A 75 29.01 24.52 8.41
N THR A 76 29.61 25.50 7.74
CA THR A 76 29.69 25.58 6.28
C THR A 76 30.93 24.91 5.69
N ASP A 77 31.93 24.56 6.52
CA ASP A 77 33.13 23.85 6.10
C ASP A 77 33.00 22.34 6.36
N VAL A 78 32.63 21.61 5.31
CA VAL A 78 32.47 20.14 5.33
C VAL A 78 33.76 19.42 5.76
N LYS A 79 34.95 19.96 5.43
CA LYS A 79 36.23 19.33 5.82
C LYS A 79 36.56 19.60 7.28
N ALA A 80 36.16 20.75 7.83
CA ALA A 80 36.25 21.01 9.27
C ALA A 80 35.27 20.13 10.04
N LEU A 81 34.04 19.95 9.55
CA LEU A 81 33.02 19.08 10.12
C LEU A 81 33.51 17.63 10.20
N ALA A 82 33.99 17.07 9.09
CA ALA A 82 34.46 15.69 9.05
C ALA A 82 35.64 15.44 10.02
N ARG A 83 36.62 16.34 10.05
CA ARG A 83 37.77 16.24 10.98
C ARG A 83 37.33 16.37 12.44
N THR A 84 36.40 17.27 12.74
CA THR A 84 35.90 17.49 14.10
C THR A 84 35.08 16.31 14.57
N GLY A 85 34.17 15.81 13.74
CA GLY A 85 33.39 14.60 13.99
C GLY A 85 34.29 13.38 14.21
N GLU A 86 35.27 13.15 13.34
CA GLU A 86 36.24 12.05 13.48
C GLU A 86 37.04 12.16 14.78
N ALA A 87 37.51 13.36 15.14
CA ALA A 87 38.23 13.58 16.38
C ALA A 87 37.37 13.28 17.61
N ILE A 88 36.13 13.78 17.66
CA ILE A 88 35.20 13.54 18.77
C ILE A 88 34.90 12.05 18.90
N ARG A 89 34.60 11.36 17.78
CA ARG A 89 34.36 9.92 17.77
C ARG A 89 35.59 9.15 18.26
N GLY A 90 36.80 9.56 17.85
CA GLY A 90 38.06 9.00 18.35
C GLY A 90 38.18 9.13 19.87
N TRP A 91 37.91 10.32 20.43
CA TRP A 91 37.99 10.54 21.88
C TRP A 91 37.02 9.66 22.67
N ILE A 92 35.81 9.44 22.14
CA ILE A 92 34.81 8.55 22.75
C ILE A 92 35.22 7.08 22.61
N LEU A 93 35.84 6.67 21.49
CA LEU A 93 36.28 5.28 21.34
C LEU A 93 37.47 4.94 22.26
N ASP A 94 38.38 5.90 22.44
CA ASP A 94 39.57 5.77 23.29
C ASP A 94 39.26 5.86 24.79
N GLY A 95 38.11 6.45 25.18
CA GLY A 95 37.72 6.59 26.57
C GLY A 95 37.47 5.26 27.30
N GLU A 96 37.71 5.27 28.61
CA GLU A 96 37.49 4.16 29.52
C GLU A 96 36.03 4.13 30.02
N MET A 97 35.42 2.94 30.04
CA MET A 97 34.06 2.79 30.57
C MET A 97 34.12 2.88 32.10
N PRO A 98 33.34 3.77 32.76
CA PRO A 98 33.33 3.88 34.22
C PRO A 98 33.02 2.52 34.87
N VAL A 99 33.80 2.12 35.87
CA VAL A 99 33.66 0.81 36.56
C VAL A 99 32.22 0.50 37.00
N PRO A 100 31.45 1.44 37.59
CA PRO A 100 30.06 1.18 37.96
C PRO A 100 29.17 0.86 36.75
N VAL A 101 29.34 1.57 35.64
CA VAL A 101 28.55 1.37 34.41
C VAL A 101 28.92 0.04 33.75
N ALA A 102 30.22 -0.27 33.64
CA ALA A 102 30.71 -1.52 33.08
C ALA A 102 30.19 -2.75 33.87
N ALA A 103 30.24 -2.67 35.21
CA ALA A 103 29.76 -3.73 36.09
C ALA A 103 28.24 -3.95 35.97
N GLU A 104 27.45 -2.88 35.86
CA GLU A 104 26.00 -2.99 35.67
C GLU A 104 25.64 -3.55 34.28
N ILE A 105 26.33 -3.14 33.21
CA ILE A 105 26.16 -3.72 31.86
C ILE A 105 26.44 -5.23 31.89
N GLU A 106 27.54 -5.65 32.52
CA GLU A 106 27.90 -7.06 32.65
C GLU A 106 26.85 -7.85 33.45
N ALA A 107 26.40 -7.29 34.57
CA ALA A 107 25.38 -7.92 35.40
C ALA A 107 24.03 -8.05 34.67
N ALA A 108 23.60 -7.01 33.96
CA ALA A 108 22.36 -7.04 33.17
C ALA A 108 22.45 -8.02 31.98
N TYR A 109 23.59 -8.07 31.29
CA TYR A 109 23.83 -9.03 30.21
C TYR A 109 23.82 -10.48 30.71
N ARG A 110 24.46 -10.75 31.86
CA ARG A 110 24.41 -12.09 32.48
C ARG A 110 23.01 -12.47 32.94
N LEU A 111 22.24 -11.52 33.47
CA LEU A 111 20.84 -11.74 33.83
C LEU A 111 20.03 -12.14 32.58
N LEU A 112 20.19 -11.41 31.47
CA LEU A 112 19.56 -11.74 30.19
C LEU A 112 19.94 -13.15 29.72
N CYS A 113 21.23 -13.52 29.80
CA CYS A 113 21.70 -14.86 29.45
C CYS A 113 21.04 -15.96 30.30
N GLN A 114 20.89 -15.72 31.61
CA GLN A 114 20.20 -16.64 32.52
C GLN A 114 18.71 -16.81 32.16
N GLU A 115 18.01 -15.71 31.89
CA GLU A 115 16.58 -15.74 31.56
C GLU A 115 16.30 -16.50 30.26
N ILE A 116 17.20 -16.43 29.28
CA ILE A 116 17.06 -17.14 28.00
C ILE A 116 17.79 -18.48 27.96
N ASN A 117 18.32 -18.95 29.10
CA ASN A 117 19.03 -20.22 29.27
C ASN A 117 20.20 -20.43 28.28
N THR A 118 21.06 -19.42 28.10
CA THR A 118 22.29 -19.50 27.30
C THR A 118 23.51 -19.07 28.11
N SER A 119 24.70 -19.52 27.71
CA SER A 119 25.96 -19.03 28.27
C SER A 119 26.33 -17.65 27.74
N GLU A 120 26.06 -17.41 26.45
CA GLU A 120 26.28 -16.13 25.76
C GLU A 120 25.11 -15.86 24.83
N ALA A 121 24.56 -14.64 24.91
CA ALA A 121 23.41 -14.20 24.15
C ALA A 121 23.87 -13.30 23.00
N ASP A 122 23.40 -13.57 21.79
CA ASP A 122 23.56 -12.62 20.70
C ASP A 122 22.58 -11.46 20.92
N VAL A 123 23.10 -10.22 20.94
CA VAL A 123 22.32 -9.01 21.21
C VAL A 123 22.46 -7.98 20.08
N ALA A 124 21.39 -7.23 19.84
CA ALA A 124 21.39 -5.97 19.11
C ALA A 124 21.71 -4.84 20.10
N VAL A 125 22.64 -3.97 19.73
CA VAL A 125 23.00 -2.78 20.49
C VAL A 125 22.58 -1.57 19.67
N ARG A 126 21.54 -0.88 20.16
CA ARG A 126 20.87 0.22 19.45
C ARG A 126 21.01 1.54 20.20
N SER A 127 21.07 2.60 19.43
CA SER A 127 21.02 3.98 19.88
C SER A 127 19.58 4.43 20.10
N SER A 128 19.31 5.10 21.23
CA SER A 128 18.05 5.77 21.52
C SER A 128 18.33 7.14 22.13
N ALA A 129 18.10 8.20 21.35
CA ALA A 129 18.36 9.56 21.83
C ALA A 129 17.14 10.13 22.57
N THR A 130 17.41 10.99 23.55
CA THR A 130 16.38 11.68 24.36
C THR A 130 15.58 12.73 23.59
N ALA A 131 16.10 13.20 22.46
CA ALA A 131 15.46 14.19 21.59
C ALA A 131 14.92 13.60 20.27
N GLU A 132 14.91 12.27 20.13
CA GLU A 132 14.61 11.55 18.88
C GLU A 132 13.14 11.65 18.42
N ASP A 133 12.21 11.90 19.35
CA ASP A 133 10.76 11.86 19.12
C ASP A 133 10.09 13.25 19.15
N LEU A 134 10.85 14.33 18.93
CA LEU A 134 10.24 15.66 18.81
C LEU A 134 9.36 15.73 17.53
N PRO A 135 8.16 16.34 17.57
CA PRO A 135 7.20 16.35 16.47
C PRO A 135 7.75 16.84 15.11
N ASP A 136 8.79 17.68 15.14
CA ASP A 136 9.42 18.29 13.96
C ASP A 136 10.81 17.69 13.65
N ALA A 137 11.20 16.59 14.29
CA ALA A 137 12.55 16.02 14.15
C ALA A 137 12.54 14.49 14.09
N SER A 138 12.51 13.91 12.88
CA SER A 138 12.80 12.50 12.68
C SER A 138 14.33 12.32 12.51
N PHE A 139 14.98 11.66 13.47
CA PHE A 139 16.39 11.26 13.33
C PHE A 139 16.54 9.93 12.56
N ALA A 140 15.60 9.64 11.66
CA ALA A 140 15.51 8.35 10.98
C ALA A 140 16.82 8.02 10.22
N GLY A 141 17.40 6.85 10.54
CA GLY A 141 18.61 6.34 9.92
C GLY A 141 19.89 7.14 10.18
N GLN A 142 19.94 8.01 11.22
CA GLN A 142 21.14 8.81 11.55
C GLN A 142 22.12 8.13 12.51
N GLN A 143 21.64 7.16 13.30
CA GLN A 143 22.38 6.59 14.41
C GLN A 143 22.67 5.10 14.15
N GLU A 144 23.81 4.62 14.63
CA GLU A 144 24.29 3.27 14.32
C GLU A 144 23.54 2.22 15.15
N THR A 145 23.21 1.11 14.47
CA THR A 145 22.73 -0.13 15.09
C THR A 145 23.77 -1.21 14.84
N TYR A 146 24.12 -1.95 15.88
CA TYR A 146 25.04 -3.06 15.81
C TYR A 146 24.31 -4.36 16.09
N LEU A 147 24.37 -5.30 15.15
CA LEU A 147 23.69 -6.60 15.22
C LEU A 147 24.68 -7.71 15.53
N ASN A 148 24.19 -8.83 16.08
CA ASN A 148 25.00 -10.03 16.36
C ASN A 148 26.23 -9.76 17.26
N VAL A 149 26.03 -9.01 18.35
CA VAL A 149 27.06 -8.77 19.35
C VAL A 149 26.97 -9.86 20.41
N SER A 150 28.09 -10.54 20.71
CA SER A 150 28.11 -11.62 21.70
C SER A 150 29.31 -11.48 22.62
N GLY A 151 29.09 -11.73 23.91
CA GLY A 151 30.10 -11.62 24.97
C GLY A 151 30.21 -10.23 25.58
N VAL A 152 30.60 -10.17 26.86
CA VAL A 152 30.64 -8.93 27.67
C VAL A 152 31.64 -7.92 27.12
N GLU A 153 32.84 -8.37 26.73
CA GLU A 153 33.90 -7.50 26.23
C GLU A 153 33.49 -6.80 24.93
N GLN A 154 32.95 -7.58 23.98
CA GLN A 154 32.48 -7.06 22.71
C GLN A 154 31.26 -6.15 22.89
N LEU A 155 30.37 -6.46 23.84
CA LEU A 155 29.24 -5.60 24.19
C LEU A 155 29.72 -4.23 24.69
N GLN A 156 30.63 -4.18 25.66
CA GLN A 156 31.16 -2.92 26.18
C GLN A 156 31.88 -2.10 25.11
N ARG A 157 32.67 -2.76 24.23
CA ARG A 157 33.29 -2.11 23.08
C ARG A 157 32.26 -1.52 22.12
N THR A 158 31.19 -2.26 21.86
CA THR A 158 30.10 -1.81 20.99
C THR A 158 29.31 -0.68 21.61
N CYS A 159 29.08 -0.68 22.93
CA CYS A 159 28.46 0.45 23.62
C CYS A 159 29.23 1.75 23.36
N LYS A 160 30.58 1.74 23.39
CA LYS A 160 31.38 2.92 23.06
C LYS A 160 31.19 3.38 21.60
N ARG A 161 31.09 2.44 20.66
CA ARG A 161 30.79 2.76 19.25
C ARG A 161 29.42 3.45 19.12
N VAL A 162 28.41 2.94 19.81
CA VAL A 162 27.08 3.57 19.85
C VAL A 162 27.13 4.97 20.43
N LEU A 163 27.86 5.20 21.53
CA LEU A 163 28.06 6.54 22.07
C LEU A 163 28.74 7.49 21.07
N ALA A 164 29.74 7.00 20.35
CA ALA A 164 30.42 7.77 19.32
C ALA A 164 29.49 8.11 18.15
N SER A 165 28.51 7.26 17.84
CA SER A 165 27.55 7.49 16.74
C SER A 165 26.69 8.74 16.94
N LEU A 166 26.55 9.25 18.17
CA LEU A 166 25.88 10.54 18.41
C LEU A 166 26.61 11.70 17.72
N PHE A 167 27.91 11.56 17.44
CA PHE A 167 28.76 12.58 16.83
C PHE A 167 29.22 12.17 15.43
N THR A 168 28.39 11.44 14.68
CA THR A 168 28.55 11.37 13.22
C THR A 168 28.41 12.76 12.61
N ASP A 169 29.06 12.98 11.47
CA ASP A 169 29.09 14.28 10.80
C ASP A 169 27.65 14.76 10.50
N ARG A 170 26.81 13.81 10.09
CA ARG A 170 25.37 14.00 9.86
C ARG A 170 24.60 14.39 11.13
N ALA A 171 24.81 13.67 12.24
CA ALA A 171 24.13 13.98 13.50
C ALA A 171 24.54 15.35 14.08
N ILE A 172 25.82 15.74 13.91
CA ILE A 172 26.30 17.08 14.27
C ILE A 172 25.58 18.13 13.43
N MET A 173 25.60 17.99 12.11
CA MET A 173 24.99 18.99 11.21
C MET A 173 23.49 19.11 11.42
N TYR A 174 22.79 18.00 11.62
CA TYR A 174 21.36 18.01 11.93
C TYR A 174 21.03 18.86 13.16
N ARG A 175 21.78 18.69 14.25
CA ARG A 175 21.57 19.47 15.48
C ARG A 175 21.86 20.95 15.29
N ILE A 176 22.90 21.30 14.52
CA ILE A 176 23.20 22.70 14.19
C ILE A 176 22.04 23.33 13.40
N HIS A 177 21.53 22.65 12.37
CA HIS A 177 20.41 23.15 11.55
C HIS A 177 19.12 23.34 12.34
N LYS A 178 18.85 22.47 13.32
CA LYS A 178 17.68 22.57 14.20
C LYS A 178 17.88 23.54 15.38
N GLY A 179 19.10 24.04 15.58
CA GLY A 179 19.44 24.94 16.69
C GLY A 179 19.44 24.25 18.06
N PHE A 180 19.70 22.94 18.12
CA PHE A 180 19.79 22.21 19.38
C PHE A 180 21.18 22.37 20.00
N ASP A 181 21.22 22.58 21.32
CA ASP A 181 22.46 22.50 22.08
C ASP A 181 22.98 21.05 22.04
N HIS A 182 24.19 20.87 21.50
CA HIS A 182 24.84 19.57 21.35
C HIS A 182 24.98 18.80 22.66
N MET A 183 25.13 19.50 23.79
CA MET A 183 25.35 18.88 25.10
C MET A 183 24.05 18.59 25.86
N SER A 184 22.92 19.13 25.37
CA SER A 184 21.59 18.90 25.94
C SER A 184 20.97 17.55 25.55
N VAL A 185 21.53 16.87 24.55
CA VAL A 185 21.04 15.58 24.05
C VAL A 185 21.86 14.45 24.63
N ALA A 186 21.23 13.63 25.48
CA ALA A 186 21.82 12.38 25.95
C ALA A 186 21.44 11.21 25.03
N LEU A 187 22.35 10.23 24.93
CA LEU A 187 22.12 8.97 24.22
C LEU A 187 22.03 7.80 25.20
N SER A 188 20.91 7.09 25.15
CA SER A 188 20.73 5.79 25.79
C SER A 188 21.08 4.66 24.81
N ILE A 189 21.58 3.55 25.36
CA ILE A 189 21.92 2.35 24.60
C ILE A 189 20.93 1.26 24.97
N GLY A 190 20.13 0.81 24.00
CA GLY A 190 19.28 -0.37 24.12
C GLY A 190 20.05 -1.63 23.76
N VAL A 191 20.12 -2.59 24.68
CA VAL A 191 20.69 -3.92 24.47
C VAL A 191 19.55 -4.93 24.47
N GLN A 192 19.24 -5.46 23.29
CA GLN A 192 18.09 -6.35 23.08
C GLN A 192 18.55 -7.71 22.56
N LYS A 193 17.96 -8.80 23.04
CA LYS A 193 18.19 -10.16 22.50
C LYS A 193 17.93 -10.18 20.98
N MET A 194 18.86 -10.72 20.21
CA MET A 194 18.65 -10.97 18.78
C MET A 194 17.56 -12.02 18.54
N VAL A 195 16.76 -11.74 17.52
CA VAL A 195 15.85 -12.72 16.90
C VAL A 195 16.57 -13.33 15.72
N ARG A 196 16.51 -14.66 15.54
CA ARG A 196 17.26 -15.37 14.49
C ARG A 196 16.60 -15.27 13.12
N SER A 197 16.28 -14.05 12.69
CA SER A 197 15.69 -13.78 11.36
C SER A 197 16.70 -13.87 10.24
N ASP A 198 18.01 -13.95 10.54
CA ASP A 198 19.07 -14.35 9.60
C ASP A 198 18.76 -15.72 8.95
N LEU A 199 18.05 -16.59 9.67
CA LEU A 199 17.61 -17.91 9.22
C LEU A 199 16.18 -17.93 8.66
N ALA A 200 15.47 -16.80 8.69
CA ALA A 200 14.08 -16.69 8.24
C ALA A 200 13.83 -15.33 7.57
N SER A 201 12.93 -14.51 8.14
CA SER A 201 12.41 -13.31 7.50
C SER A 201 12.16 -12.20 8.52
N SER A 202 12.15 -10.97 8.05
CA SER A 202 11.85 -9.78 8.82
C SER A 202 11.25 -8.70 7.93
N GLY A 203 10.77 -7.61 8.52
CA GLY A 203 10.32 -6.46 7.76
C GLY A 203 9.66 -5.40 8.62
N VAL A 204 8.85 -4.56 7.97
CA VAL A 204 8.19 -3.40 8.57
C VAL A 204 6.69 -3.48 8.34
N MET A 205 5.90 -3.00 9.29
CA MET A 205 4.45 -2.85 9.18
C MET A 205 4.01 -1.44 9.49
N PHE A 206 2.96 -1.00 8.82
CA PHE A 206 2.28 0.25 9.08
C PHE A 206 0.82 -0.04 9.38
N THR A 207 0.25 0.61 10.39
CA THR A 207 -1.16 0.46 10.73
C THR A 207 -2.06 1.35 9.85
N LEU A 208 -1.62 1.70 8.65
CA LEU A 208 -2.39 2.34 7.60
C LEU A 208 -1.73 2.05 6.25
N ASP A 209 -2.43 2.34 5.16
CA ASP A 209 -1.80 2.40 3.85
C ASP A 209 -0.97 3.67 3.72
N THR A 210 0.34 3.54 3.57
CA THR A 210 1.28 4.69 3.54
C THR A 210 1.22 5.53 2.26
N GLU A 211 0.45 5.11 1.24
CA GLU A 211 0.28 5.90 0.02
C GLU A 211 -0.96 6.78 0.10
N SER A 212 -2.11 6.17 0.37
CA SER A 212 -3.40 6.87 0.44
C SER A 212 -3.70 7.42 1.83
N GLY A 213 -2.98 6.99 2.87
CA GLY A 213 -3.28 7.22 4.28
C GLY A 213 -4.51 6.45 4.79
N PHE A 214 -5.05 5.50 4.04
CA PHE A 214 -6.26 4.76 4.41
C PHE A 214 -6.04 3.96 5.70
N ARG A 215 -6.80 4.32 6.75
CA ARG A 215 -6.54 3.85 8.12
C ARG A 215 -7.08 2.46 8.44
N ASP A 216 -7.98 1.91 7.62
CA ASP A 216 -8.63 0.63 7.93
C ASP A 216 -7.84 -0.59 7.43
N VAL A 217 -6.55 -0.44 7.10
CA VAL A 217 -5.67 -1.54 6.69
C VAL A 217 -4.36 -1.56 7.47
N VAL A 218 -3.76 -2.74 7.59
CA VAL A 218 -2.35 -2.91 8.00
C VAL A 218 -1.55 -3.26 6.74
N MET A 219 -0.55 -2.45 6.42
CA MET A 219 0.42 -2.73 5.36
C MET A 219 1.62 -3.46 5.98
N ILE A 220 2.00 -4.61 5.43
CA ILE A 220 3.07 -5.46 5.94
C ILE A 220 4.08 -5.69 4.82
N THR A 221 5.35 -5.49 5.09
CA THR A 221 6.46 -5.79 4.18
C THR A 221 7.28 -6.95 4.74
N ALA A 222 7.80 -7.82 3.87
CA ALA A 222 8.64 -8.95 4.29
C ALA A 222 9.79 -9.23 3.31
N ALA A 223 10.98 -9.47 3.86
CA ALA A 223 12.12 -10.02 3.11
C ALA A 223 12.87 -11.05 3.97
N TYR A 224 13.77 -11.82 3.34
CA TYR A 224 14.59 -12.78 4.05
C TYR A 224 15.75 -12.10 4.80
N GLY A 225 16.15 -12.68 5.93
CA GLY A 225 17.30 -12.21 6.72
C GLY A 225 16.96 -11.17 7.78
N LEU A 226 17.98 -10.45 8.25
CA LEU A 226 17.83 -9.35 9.22
C LEU A 226 17.15 -8.12 8.59
N GLY A 227 16.36 -7.40 9.40
CA GLY A 227 15.44 -6.35 8.93
C GLY A 227 16.08 -5.08 8.40
N GLU A 228 17.37 -4.88 8.68
CA GLU A 228 18.14 -3.70 8.29
C GLU A 228 18.03 -3.40 6.78
N ASN A 229 18.09 -4.43 5.93
CA ASN A 229 17.97 -4.25 4.47
C ASN A 229 16.59 -3.72 4.05
N VAL A 230 15.52 -4.05 4.79
CA VAL A 230 14.16 -3.57 4.48
C VAL A 230 14.03 -2.12 4.93
N VAL A 231 14.49 -1.80 6.14
CA VAL A 231 14.45 -0.44 6.72
C VAL A 231 15.27 0.54 5.88
N GLN A 232 16.46 0.13 5.42
CA GLN A 232 17.33 0.94 4.57
C GLN A 232 16.88 0.99 3.10
N GLY A 233 15.92 0.16 2.68
CA GLY A 233 15.51 0.06 1.28
C GLY A 233 16.50 -0.65 0.36
N ALA A 234 17.47 -1.39 0.92
CA ALA A 234 18.48 -2.14 0.16
C ALA A 234 17.89 -3.35 -0.59
N VAL A 235 16.67 -3.76 -0.25
CA VAL A 235 15.93 -4.87 -0.90
C VAL A 235 14.51 -4.45 -1.25
N ASN A 236 13.95 -5.02 -2.31
CA ASN A 236 12.53 -4.89 -2.64
C ASN A 236 11.75 -6.02 -1.94
N PRO A 237 11.03 -5.75 -0.84
CA PRO A 237 10.32 -6.77 -0.07
C PRO A 237 9.00 -7.18 -0.73
N ASP A 238 8.47 -8.32 -0.30
CA ASP A 238 7.06 -8.66 -0.48
C ASP A 238 6.18 -7.64 0.26
N GLU A 239 4.97 -7.43 -0.24
CA GLU A 239 3.99 -6.53 0.38
C GLU A 239 2.63 -7.22 0.53
N PHE A 240 1.99 -6.99 1.67
CA PHE A 240 0.67 -7.53 2.02
C PHE A 240 -0.20 -6.41 2.59
N LEU A 241 -1.49 -6.39 2.25
CA LEU A 241 -2.49 -5.56 2.93
C LEU A 241 -3.52 -6.43 3.61
N VAL A 242 -3.79 -6.13 4.88
CA VAL A 242 -4.81 -6.80 5.69
C VAL A 242 -5.86 -5.79 6.11
N TYR A 243 -7.13 -6.07 5.83
CA TYR A 243 -8.23 -5.20 6.24
C TYR A 243 -8.57 -5.40 7.72
N LYS A 244 -8.59 -4.30 8.48
CA LYS A 244 -8.69 -4.34 9.95
C LYS A 244 -10.07 -4.75 10.44
N LYS A 245 -11.15 -4.19 9.86
CA LYS A 245 -12.49 -4.30 10.45
C LYS A 245 -13.06 -5.71 10.44
N THR A 246 -12.62 -6.56 9.52
CA THR A 246 -13.04 -7.96 9.45
C THR A 246 -11.96 -8.94 9.95
N LEU A 247 -10.82 -8.45 10.44
CA LEU A 247 -9.77 -9.30 10.99
C LEU A 247 -10.23 -9.90 12.31
N THR A 248 -10.55 -11.19 12.28
CA THR A 248 -10.97 -11.99 13.43
C THR A 248 -10.31 -13.36 13.34
N ASP A 249 -10.51 -14.24 14.33
CA ASP A 249 -9.92 -15.58 14.30
C ASP A 249 -10.50 -16.48 13.19
N ASN A 250 -11.72 -16.18 12.72
CA ASN A 250 -12.42 -16.98 11.71
C ASN A 250 -12.33 -16.40 10.29
N LEU A 251 -11.87 -15.15 10.14
CA LEU A 251 -11.81 -14.43 8.88
C LEU A 251 -10.37 -14.07 8.54
N ARG A 252 -10.06 -14.08 7.24
CA ARG A 252 -8.71 -13.95 6.69
C ARG A 252 -8.66 -12.82 5.66
N PRO A 253 -8.80 -11.55 6.07
CA PRO A 253 -8.97 -10.45 5.14
C PRO A 253 -7.63 -9.93 4.58
N ILE A 254 -6.82 -10.82 4.00
CA ILE A 254 -5.66 -10.43 3.21
C ILE A 254 -6.19 -9.98 1.84
N ILE A 255 -6.27 -8.67 1.66
CA ILE A 255 -6.88 -8.05 0.48
C ILE A 255 -5.89 -7.81 -0.64
N ARG A 256 -4.58 -7.87 -0.37
CA ARG A 256 -3.54 -7.70 -1.40
C ARG A 256 -2.28 -8.48 -1.05
N ARG A 257 -1.65 -9.08 -2.05
CA ARG A 257 -0.28 -9.59 -1.99
C ARG A 257 0.50 -9.13 -3.21
N GLN A 258 1.76 -8.79 -3.01
CA GLN A 258 2.69 -8.45 -4.09
C GLN A 258 4.05 -9.06 -3.80
N LEU A 259 4.57 -9.84 -4.75
CA LEU A 259 5.86 -10.50 -4.63
C LEU A 259 7.00 -9.48 -4.88
N GLY A 260 7.93 -9.40 -3.93
CA GLY A 260 9.16 -8.63 -4.05
C GLY A 260 10.29 -9.44 -4.69
N SER A 261 11.26 -8.76 -5.31
CA SER A 261 12.42 -9.42 -5.91
C SER A 261 13.33 -10.09 -4.89
N LYS A 262 13.34 -9.58 -3.65
CA LYS A 262 14.08 -10.15 -2.50
C LYS A 262 15.52 -10.57 -2.86
N ALA A 263 16.23 -9.72 -3.60
CA ALA A 263 17.50 -10.11 -4.22
C ALA A 263 18.62 -10.41 -3.21
N LEU A 264 18.62 -9.74 -2.06
CA LEU A 264 19.63 -9.83 -1.02
C LEU A 264 19.00 -10.14 0.33
N LYS A 265 19.72 -10.87 1.18
CA LYS A 265 19.41 -11.05 2.60
C LYS A 265 20.64 -10.81 3.46
N MET A 266 20.44 -10.19 4.62
CA MET A 266 21.50 -10.00 5.61
C MET A 266 21.52 -11.18 6.58
N ILE A 267 22.69 -11.78 6.76
CA ILE A 267 22.92 -12.93 7.66
C ILE A 267 24.08 -12.64 8.60
N TYR A 268 24.25 -13.50 9.62
CA TYR A 268 25.41 -13.43 10.49
C TYR A 268 26.70 -13.74 9.72
N SER A 269 27.80 -13.09 10.11
CA SER A 269 29.13 -13.38 9.59
C SER A 269 29.90 -14.28 10.55
N ASP A 270 30.67 -15.23 10.01
CA ASP A 270 31.57 -16.07 10.80
C ASP A 270 32.90 -15.33 11.14
N ASP A 271 33.19 -14.19 10.50
CA ASP A 271 34.38 -13.37 10.73
C ASP A 271 34.19 -12.42 11.93
N GLY A 272 34.27 -12.95 13.14
CA GLY A 272 34.25 -12.15 14.39
C GLY A 272 35.46 -11.20 14.57
N VAL A 273 36.42 -11.22 13.65
CA VAL A 273 37.74 -10.56 13.81
C VAL A 273 37.78 -9.12 13.28
N THR A 274 36.92 -8.75 12.32
CA THR A 274 36.95 -7.42 11.65
C THR A 274 35.91 -6.43 12.16
N GLY A 275 35.08 -6.81 13.14
CA GLY A 275 34.08 -5.93 13.74
C GLY A 275 32.81 -5.73 12.90
N ASN A 276 32.66 -6.47 11.78
CA ASN A 276 31.44 -6.57 10.99
C ASN A 276 30.79 -7.93 11.25
N ALA A 277 29.83 -7.98 12.18
CA ALA A 277 29.18 -9.22 12.65
C ALA A 277 28.05 -9.75 11.73
N THR A 278 27.81 -9.06 10.60
CA THR A 278 26.79 -9.38 9.62
C THR A 278 27.31 -9.16 8.20
N ARG A 279 26.74 -9.89 7.22
CA ARG A 279 27.06 -9.73 5.79
C ARG A 279 25.83 -9.93 4.92
N ASN A 280 25.82 -9.27 3.77
CA ASN A 280 24.80 -9.48 2.74
C ASN A 280 25.17 -10.65 1.83
N VAL A 281 24.17 -11.47 1.51
CA VAL A 281 24.27 -12.58 0.55
C VAL A 281 23.11 -12.55 -0.42
N GLU A 282 23.32 -13.07 -1.63
CA GLU A 282 22.25 -13.24 -2.59
C GLU A 282 21.26 -14.32 -2.17
N VAL A 283 19.98 -14.03 -2.34
CA VAL A 283 18.90 -15.01 -2.16
C VAL A 283 18.83 -15.90 -3.40
N ARG A 284 18.62 -17.21 -3.24
CA ARG A 284 18.51 -18.12 -4.39
C ARG A 284 17.23 -17.83 -5.19
N MET A 285 17.26 -17.97 -6.52
CA MET A 285 16.10 -17.70 -7.38
C MET A 285 14.83 -18.45 -6.96
N GLN A 286 14.95 -19.69 -6.47
CA GLN A 286 13.81 -20.47 -5.98
C GLN A 286 13.14 -19.86 -4.74
N GLU A 287 13.92 -19.21 -3.86
CA GLU A 287 13.41 -18.48 -2.69
C GLU A 287 12.81 -17.13 -3.12
N ARG A 288 13.43 -16.43 -4.07
CA ARG A 288 12.91 -15.14 -4.58
C ARG A 288 11.50 -15.27 -5.17
N ASN A 289 11.21 -16.41 -5.81
CA ASN A 289 9.92 -16.73 -6.43
C ASN A 289 8.84 -17.21 -5.43
N ARG A 290 9.06 -17.03 -4.12
CA ARG A 290 8.10 -17.35 -3.06
C ARG A 290 7.93 -16.15 -2.13
N PHE A 291 6.77 -16.07 -1.50
CA PHE A 291 6.58 -15.12 -0.40
C PHE A 291 7.47 -15.49 0.80
N ALA A 292 8.06 -14.49 1.44
CA ALA A 292 9.00 -14.64 2.55
C ALA A 292 8.32 -15.09 3.84
N ILE A 293 6.99 -14.92 3.93
CA ILE A 293 6.16 -15.30 5.07
C ILE A 293 4.84 -15.92 4.60
N THR A 294 4.22 -16.69 5.47
CA THR A 294 2.93 -17.36 5.20
C THR A 294 1.75 -16.45 5.51
N ASP A 295 0.56 -16.82 5.04
CA ASP A 295 -0.68 -16.13 5.39
C ASP A 295 -0.95 -16.09 6.91
N GLU A 296 -0.59 -17.14 7.66
CA GLU A 296 -0.73 -17.14 9.13
C GLU A 296 0.20 -16.12 9.77
N ASP A 297 1.42 -15.99 9.25
CA ASP A 297 2.35 -14.98 9.73
C ASP A 297 1.79 -13.57 9.46
N VAL A 298 1.27 -13.32 8.25
CA VAL A 298 0.67 -12.05 7.84
C VAL A 298 -0.50 -11.68 8.76
N LEU A 299 -1.42 -12.62 9.03
CA LEU A 299 -2.57 -12.39 9.92
C LEU A 299 -2.13 -12.15 11.36
N GLN A 300 -1.16 -12.91 11.86
CA GLN A 300 -0.64 -12.74 13.23
C GLN A 300 0.07 -11.40 13.42
N LEU A 301 0.87 -11.01 12.43
CA LEU A 301 1.52 -9.70 12.36
C LEU A 301 0.49 -8.56 12.34
N ALA A 302 -0.59 -8.70 11.57
CA ALA A 302 -1.68 -7.72 11.56
C ALA A 302 -2.39 -7.63 12.93
N ARG A 303 -2.57 -8.74 13.65
CA ARG A 303 -3.11 -8.74 15.02
C ARG A 303 -2.18 -8.01 16.00
N TYR A 304 -0.85 -8.22 15.90
CA TYR A 304 0.12 -7.46 16.70
C TYR A 304 0.04 -5.97 16.40
N ALA A 305 -0.03 -5.60 15.11
CA ALA A 305 -0.12 -4.21 14.68
C ALA A 305 -1.40 -3.53 15.22
N LEU A 306 -2.55 -4.23 15.23
CA LEU A 306 -3.79 -3.73 15.83
C LEU A 306 -3.68 -3.54 17.34
N ALA A 307 -3.11 -4.50 18.06
CA ALA A 307 -2.94 -4.38 19.51
C ALA A 307 -2.03 -3.19 19.87
N ILE A 308 -0.95 -2.99 19.11
CA ILE A 308 -0.05 -1.85 19.27
C ILE A 308 -0.76 -0.52 18.95
N GLU A 309 -1.47 -0.42 17.83
CA GLU A 309 -2.25 0.79 17.48
C GLU A 309 -3.30 1.13 18.53
N GLN A 310 -4.01 0.13 19.05
CA GLN A 310 -5.02 0.31 20.10
C GLN A 310 -4.38 0.77 21.41
N HIS A 311 -3.17 0.35 21.73
CA HIS A 311 -2.45 0.82 22.92
C HIS A 311 -2.04 2.30 22.79
N TYR A 312 -1.43 2.66 21.66
CA TYR A 312 -0.90 4.02 21.44
C TYR A 312 -1.94 5.02 20.93
N GLN A 313 -3.13 4.55 20.55
CA GLN A 313 -4.28 5.35 20.06
C GLN A 313 -3.93 6.24 18.86
N ARG A 314 -3.03 5.78 18.01
CA ARG A 314 -2.54 6.50 16.82
C ARG A 314 -1.92 5.53 15.80
N PRO A 315 -1.80 5.90 14.53
CA PRO A 315 -1.09 5.08 13.55
C PRO A 315 0.37 4.83 13.92
N MET A 316 0.86 3.62 13.64
CA MET A 316 2.17 3.14 14.08
C MET A 316 2.99 2.56 12.91
N ASP A 317 4.29 2.80 12.96
CA ASP A 317 5.37 2.18 12.19
C ASP A 317 6.09 1.15 13.08
N ILE A 318 6.09 -0.12 12.67
CA ILE A 318 6.45 -1.27 13.50
C ILE A 318 7.46 -2.15 12.75
N GLU A 319 8.61 -2.40 13.35
CA GLU A 319 9.59 -3.37 12.85
C GLU A 319 9.36 -4.73 13.50
N TRP A 320 9.47 -5.80 12.70
CA TRP A 320 9.25 -7.17 13.15
C TRP A 320 10.28 -8.15 12.60
N ALA A 321 10.45 -9.27 13.29
CA ALA A 321 11.35 -10.35 12.92
C ALA A 321 10.73 -11.72 13.22
N LYS A 322 10.89 -12.68 12.31
CA LYS A 322 10.55 -14.08 12.52
C LYS A 322 11.81 -14.84 12.93
N ASP A 323 11.74 -15.55 14.05
CA ASP A 323 12.85 -16.36 14.53
C ASP A 323 12.92 -17.67 13.73
N GLY A 324 14.04 -17.94 13.06
CA GLY A 324 14.17 -19.15 12.23
C GLY A 324 14.33 -20.46 13.00
N ASN A 325 14.60 -20.40 14.32
CA ASN A 325 14.72 -21.61 15.14
C ASN A 325 13.36 -22.04 15.72
N SER A 326 12.59 -21.08 16.25
CA SER A 326 11.30 -21.32 16.89
C SER A 326 10.11 -21.14 15.95
N GLY A 327 10.27 -20.39 14.86
CA GLY A 327 9.20 -19.99 13.95
C GLY A 327 8.33 -18.85 14.50
N GLU A 328 8.63 -18.32 15.70
CA GLU A 328 7.83 -17.29 16.36
C GLU A 328 8.10 -15.88 15.80
N LEU A 329 7.07 -15.04 15.82
CA LEU A 329 7.13 -13.65 15.39
C LEU A 329 7.36 -12.72 16.59
N PHE A 330 8.25 -11.75 16.40
CA PHE A 330 8.62 -10.74 17.40
C PHE A 330 8.51 -9.33 16.82
N VAL A 331 8.05 -8.39 17.65
CA VAL A 331 8.11 -6.95 17.39
C VAL A 331 9.41 -6.43 17.98
N VAL A 332 10.26 -5.84 17.15
CA VAL A 332 11.61 -5.38 17.53
C VAL A 332 11.70 -3.87 17.73
N GLN A 333 10.73 -3.11 17.20
CA GLN A 333 10.60 -1.66 17.41
C GLN A 333 9.17 -1.21 17.05
N ALA A 334 8.67 -0.16 17.68
CA ALA A 334 7.45 0.53 17.26
C ALA A 334 7.55 2.02 17.58
N ARG A 335 7.04 2.86 16.67
CA ARG A 335 6.96 4.31 16.82
C ARG A 335 5.73 4.88 16.10
N PRO A 336 5.28 6.10 16.42
CA PRO A 336 4.19 6.74 15.69
C PRO A 336 4.52 6.94 14.20
N GLU A 337 3.54 6.74 13.33
CA GLU A 337 3.60 7.14 11.91
C GLU A 337 3.33 8.66 11.81
N THR A 338 4.13 9.39 11.04
CA THR A 338 4.15 10.87 11.05
C THR A 338 3.81 11.54 9.72
N VAL A 339 3.86 10.82 8.59
CA VAL A 339 3.63 11.38 7.25
C VAL A 339 2.17 11.78 7.07
N HIS A 340 1.22 10.93 7.49
CA HIS A 340 -0.21 11.23 7.36
C HIS A 340 -0.82 11.89 8.61
N ALA A 341 -0.02 12.14 9.65
CA ALA A 341 -0.49 12.81 10.87
C ALA A 341 -0.88 14.28 10.63
N ASN A 342 -0.22 14.94 9.67
CA ASN A 342 -0.34 16.38 9.41
C ASN A 342 -1.04 16.73 8.07
N GLN A 343 -1.52 15.76 7.30
CA GLN A 343 -2.21 16.05 6.03
C GLN A 343 -3.66 16.48 6.30
N ASP A 344 -3.98 17.74 5.95
CA ASP A 344 -5.35 18.26 5.97
C ASP A 344 -6.24 17.42 5.06
N ALA A 345 -7.11 16.61 5.67
CA ALA A 345 -8.06 15.73 4.97
C ALA A 345 -9.09 16.47 4.08
N ALA A 346 -9.05 17.80 4.07
CA ALA A 346 -10.00 18.68 3.39
C ALA A 346 -9.69 18.90 1.89
N ARG A 347 -8.46 18.67 1.42
CA ARG A 347 -8.06 19.01 0.04
C ARG A 347 -7.32 17.86 -0.61
N GLN A 348 -7.81 17.40 -1.75
CA GLN A 348 -7.21 16.32 -2.52
C GLN A 348 -6.87 16.81 -3.92
N VAL A 349 -5.62 16.63 -4.34
CA VAL A 349 -5.18 16.95 -5.70
C VAL A 349 -5.06 15.65 -6.49
N THR A 350 -5.86 15.49 -7.54
CA THR A 350 -5.81 14.33 -8.44
C THR A 350 -5.05 14.69 -9.71
N TYR A 351 -4.09 13.85 -10.11
CA TYR A 351 -3.36 14.00 -11.37
C TYR A 351 -3.90 13.03 -12.41
N THR A 352 -4.06 13.48 -13.65
CA THR A 352 -4.51 12.63 -14.77
C THR A 352 -3.62 12.84 -15.98
N LEU A 353 -2.96 11.77 -16.41
CA LEU A 353 -2.15 11.75 -17.63
C LEU A 353 -3.08 11.76 -18.86
N LYS A 354 -2.86 12.67 -19.80
CA LYS A 354 -3.69 12.82 -21.01
C LYS A 354 -3.23 11.98 -22.19
N GLU A 355 -1.96 11.59 -22.16
CA GLU A 355 -1.28 10.95 -23.28
C GLU A 355 -0.54 9.72 -22.76
N LYS A 356 -0.44 8.66 -23.57
CA LYS A 356 0.40 7.51 -23.23
C LYS A 356 1.62 7.49 -24.13
N GLY A 357 2.80 7.48 -23.51
CA GLY A 357 4.08 7.34 -24.19
C GLY A 357 4.59 5.90 -24.21
N ARG A 358 5.78 5.69 -24.77
CA ARG A 358 6.50 4.41 -24.64
C ARG A 358 6.96 4.25 -23.20
N VAL A 359 6.66 3.11 -22.59
CA VAL A 359 7.17 2.76 -21.26
C VAL A 359 8.66 2.45 -21.35
N LEU A 360 9.45 3.13 -20.52
CA LEU A 360 10.89 2.91 -20.40
C LEU A 360 11.17 1.94 -19.24
N VAL A 361 10.64 2.26 -18.06
CA VAL A 361 10.82 1.45 -16.86
C VAL A 361 9.60 1.54 -15.95
N GLU A 362 9.36 0.46 -15.19
CA GLU A 362 8.29 0.34 -14.21
C GLU A 362 8.86 0.03 -12.84
N GLY A 363 8.19 0.49 -11.79
CA GLY A 363 8.55 0.21 -10.40
C GLY A 363 7.36 0.38 -9.47
N LYS A 364 7.61 0.43 -8.17
CA LYS A 364 6.59 0.71 -7.17
C LYS A 364 6.31 2.21 -7.16
N SER A 365 5.03 2.57 -7.28
CA SER A 365 4.58 3.95 -7.19
C SER A 365 4.67 4.46 -5.75
N VAL A 366 5.18 5.68 -5.56
CA VAL A 366 5.15 6.43 -4.30
C VAL A 366 4.37 7.73 -4.53
N GLY A 367 3.27 7.89 -3.80
CA GLY A 367 2.29 8.95 -4.01
C GLY A 367 1.41 8.73 -5.24
N ALA A 368 0.66 9.76 -5.63
CA ALA A 368 -0.29 9.74 -6.75
C ALA A 368 -0.10 10.91 -7.73
N ARG A 369 1.09 11.52 -7.75
CA ARG A 369 1.42 12.70 -8.56
C ARG A 369 2.05 12.31 -9.89
N ILE A 370 2.17 13.28 -10.80
CA ILE A 370 2.93 13.14 -12.05
C ILE A 370 3.99 14.24 -12.08
N GLY A 371 5.21 13.87 -12.44
CA GLY A 371 6.33 14.79 -12.59
C GLY A 371 7.00 14.57 -13.94
N SER A 372 7.56 15.61 -14.53
CA SER A 372 8.26 15.51 -15.80
C SER A 372 9.49 16.43 -15.83
N GLY A 373 10.51 16.00 -16.57
CA GLY A 373 11.80 16.69 -16.58
C GLY A 373 12.83 15.95 -17.43
N GLN A 374 14.03 16.52 -17.49
CA GLN A 374 15.19 15.81 -18.03
C GLN A 374 15.78 14.89 -16.95
N VAL A 375 16.18 13.69 -17.35
CA VAL A 375 16.86 12.73 -16.49
C VAL A 375 18.23 13.26 -16.09
N ARG A 376 18.53 13.13 -14.80
CA ARG A 376 19.87 13.29 -14.24
C ARG A 376 20.20 12.07 -13.40
N THR A 377 21.14 11.27 -13.87
CA THR A 377 21.64 10.11 -13.16
C THR A 377 22.75 10.51 -12.21
N VAL A 378 22.48 10.42 -10.91
CA VAL A 378 23.46 10.70 -9.86
C VAL A 378 23.68 9.39 -9.13
N LEU A 379 24.89 8.82 -9.22
CA LEU A 379 25.21 7.53 -8.58
C LEU A 379 25.93 7.69 -7.24
N ASP A 380 26.44 8.89 -6.95
CA ASP A 380 27.24 9.18 -5.76
C ASP A 380 26.90 10.56 -5.20
N ALA A 381 26.88 10.66 -3.86
CA ALA A 381 26.55 11.88 -3.13
C ALA A 381 27.45 13.07 -3.46
N SER A 382 28.68 12.84 -3.91
CA SER A 382 29.61 13.92 -4.31
C SER A 382 29.17 14.68 -5.57
N HIS A 383 28.25 14.12 -6.36
CA HIS A 383 27.71 14.70 -7.59
C HIS A 383 26.35 15.39 -7.41
N MET A 384 25.94 15.60 -6.15
CA MET A 384 24.67 16.21 -5.78
C MET A 384 24.44 17.61 -6.35
N SER A 385 25.51 18.38 -6.57
CA SER A 385 25.45 19.73 -7.15
C SER A 385 25.05 19.74 -8.63
N ASP A 386 25.05 18.58 -9.28
CA ASP A 386 24.85 18.48 -10.73
C ASP A 386 23.35 18.47 -11.08
N LEU A 387 22.46 18.15 -10.13
CA LEU A 387 21.00 18.18 -10.31
C LEU A 387 20.48 19.61 -10.38
N GLN A 388 19.76 19.92 -11.46
CA GLN A 388 19.10 21.22 -11.63
C GLN A 388 17.63 21.17 -11.21
N PRO A 389 17.04 22.30 -10.76
CA PRO A 389 15.62 22.37 -10.45
C PRO A 389 14.74 21.95 -11.63
N GLY A 390 13.81 21.02 -11.39
CA GLY A 390 12.90 20.50 -12.41
C GLY A 390 13.39 19.27 -13.17
N GLU A 391 14.61 18.79 -12.92
CA GLU A 391 15.12 17.51 -13.44
C GLU A 391 14.54 16.30 -12.68
N VAL A 392 14.49 15.15 -13.35
CA VAL A 392 14.14 13.85 -12.77
C VAL A 392 15.42 13.18 -12.25
N LEU A 393 15.49 12.97 -10.94
CA LEU A 393 16.62 12.32 -10.29
C LEU A 393 16.56 10.80 -10.51
N VAL A 394 17.61 10.22 -11.10
CA VAL A 394 17.76 8.77 -11.27
C VAL A 394 18.97 8.28 -10.48
N THR A 395 18.80 7.26 -9.64
CA THR A 395 19.90 6.71 -8.83
C THR A 395 19.69 5.23 -8.46
N ASP A 396 20.70 4.55 -7.91
CA ASP A 396 20.53 3.17 -7.43
C ASP A 396 19.67 3.13 -6.16
N MET A 397 19.98 4.02 -5.21
CA MET A 397 19.31 4.17 -3.92
C MET A 397 19.63 5.56 -3.35
N THR A 398 18.69 6.14 -2.59
CA THR A 398 18.95 7.38 -1.83
C THR A 398 19.22 7.04 -0.37
N ASP A 399 20.15 7.76 0.23
CA ASP A 399 20.27 7.89 1.67
C ASP A 399 19.90 9.32 2.08
N PRO A 400 19.91 9.67 3.38
CA PRO A 400 19.41 10.97 3.80
C PRO A 400 20.35 12.15 3.52
N ASP A 401 21.59 11.93 3.06
CA ASP A 401 22.42 13.02 2.56
C ASP A 401 21.79 13.64 1.30
N TRP A 402 20.87 12.92 0.63
CA TRP A 402 20.19 13.34 -0.59
C TRP A 402 19.02 14.29 -0.36
N GLU A 403 18.55 14.46 0.87
CA GLU A 403 17.38 15.29 1.20
C GLU A 403 17.42 16.72 0.59
N PRO A 404 18.53 17.46 0.63
CA PRO A 404 18.59 18.80 0.04
C PRO A 404 18.37 18.79 -1.48
N VAL A 405 18.84 17.74 -2.15
CA VAL A 405 18.79 17.58 -3.60
C VAL A 405 17.43 17.05 -4.04
N MET A 406 16.84 16.14 -3.25
CA MET A 406 15.49 15.64 -3.51
C MET A 406 14.46 16.77 -3.58
N LYS A 407 14.62 17.84 -2.78
CA LYS A 407 13.73 19.01 -2.78
C LYS A 407 13.66 19.78 -4.09
N VAL A 408 14.68 19.69 -4.94
CA VAL A 408 14.74 20.42 -6.22
C VAL A 408 14.34 19.54 -7.41
N ALA A 409 14.20 18.23 -7.23
CA ALA A 409 13.80 17.30 -8.27
C ALA A 409 12.31 17.44 -8.63
N SER A 410 11.95 17.24 -9.90
CA SER A 410 10.54 17.14 -10.33
C SER A 410 9.96 15.74 -10.15
N ALA A 411 10.81 14.71 -10.13
CA ALA A 411 10.47 13.32 -9.83
C ALA A 411 11.73 12.54 -9.41
N ILE A 412 11.55 11.39 -8.76
CA ILE A 412 12.65 10.52 -8.32
C ILE A 412 12.45 9.10 -8.85
N VAL A 413 13.50 8.48 -9.39
CA VAL A 413 13.49 7.08 -9.84
C VAL A 413 14.67 6.33 -9.22
N THR A 414 14.40 5.20 -8.57
CA THR A 414 15.45 4.36 -7.97
C THR A 414 15.41 2.92 -8.44
N ASN A 415 16.57 2.29 -8.59
CA ASN A 415 16.67 0.85 -8.88
C ASN A 415 16.17 0.00 -7.71
N ARG A 416 16.54 0.39 -6.48
CA ARG A 416 16.26 -0.35 -5.25
C ARG A 416 15.36 0.46 -4.33
N GLY A 417 14.57 -0.24 -3.53
CA GLY A 417 13.68 0.35 -2.54
C GLY A 417 12.25 -0.19 -2.66
N GLY A 418 11.63 -0.47 -1.51
CA GLY A 418 10.18 -0.62 -1.41
C GLY A 418 9.48 0.71 -1.15
N ARG A 419 8.15 0.70 -1.02
CA ARG A 419 7.38 1.88 -0.60
C ARG A 419 7.78 2.45 0.76
N VAL A 420 8.54 1.71 1.54
CA VAL A 420 8.96 2.09 2.90
C VAL A 420 10.41 2.54 2.96
N CYS A 421 11.10 2.63 1.81
CA CYS A 421 12.49 3.07 1.77
C CYS A 421 12.61 4.58 2.01
N HIS A 422 13.85 5.02 2.28
CA HIS A 422 14.17 6.43 2.46
C HIS A 422 13.66 7.32 1.31
N ALA A 423 13.91 6.92 0.07
CA ALA A 423 13.46 7.67 -1.12
C ALA A 423 11.95 7.89 -1.09
N ALA A 424 11.19 6.85 -0.74
CA ALA A 424 9.75 6.88 -0.72
C ALA A 424 9.20 7.78 0.41
N ILE A 425 9.77 7.67 1.61
CA ILE A 425 9.36 8.48 2.78
C ILE A 425 9.55 9.97 2.48
N ILE A 426 10.75 10.38 2.06
CA ILE A 426 11.06 11.78 1.78
C ILE A 426 10.27 12.30 0.57
N ALA A 427 10.11 11.49 -0.49
CA ALA A 427 9.29 11.87 -1.63
C ALA A 427 7.84 12.19 -1.22
N ARG A 428 7.25 11.43 -0.28
CA ARG A 428 5.92 11.73 0.27
C ARG A 428 5.89 13.01 1.10
N GLU A 429 6.86 13.20 1.99
CA GLU A 429 6.96 14.41 2.82
C GLU A 429 7.08 15.68 1.97
N LEU A 430 7.83 15.61 0.87
CA LEU A 430 8.04 16.71 -0.06
C LEU A 430 6.95 16.83 -1.14
N GLY A 431 6.10 15.81 -1.28
CA GLY A 431 5.08 15.75 -2.33
C GLY A 431 5.65 15.64 -3.75
N ILE A 432 6.73 14.89 -3.92
CA ILE A 432 7.38 14.65 -5.21
C ILE A 432 7.03 13.22 -5.66
N PRO A 433 6.62 12.99 -6.92
CA PRO A 433 6.35 11.63 -7.40
C PRO A 433 7.64 10.81 -7.45
N ALA A 434 7.58 9.57 -6.97
CA ALA A 434 8.71 8.67 -7.04
C ALA A 434 8.35 7.25 -7.50
N VAL A 435 9.22 6.67 -8.32
CA VAL A 435 9.13 5.27 -8.78
C VAL A 435 10.34 4.51 -8.26
N VAL A 436 10.12 3.67 -7.26
CA VAL A 436 11.20 2.97 -6.54
C VAL A 436 11.21 1.49 -6.88
N GLY A 437 12.37 0.85 -6.77
CA GLY A 437 12.47 -0.59 -7.00
C GLY A 437 12.36 -0.99 -8.47
N THR A 438 12.77 -0.11 -9.39
CA THR A 438 12.75 -0.36 -10.84
C THR A 438 13.68 -1.48 -11.32
N ALA A 439 14.61 -1.91 -10.48
CA ALA A 439 15.70 -2.86 -10.74
C ALA A 439 16.76 -2.36 -11.75
N ASN A 440 16.37 -1.73 -12.86
CA ASN A 440 17.28 -1.33 -13.95
C ASN A 440 17.07 0.12 -14.44
N GLY A 441 16.44 0.99 -13.64
CA GLY A 441 16.22 2.40 -14.00
C GLY A 441 17.50 3.15 -14.40
N THR A 442 18.62 2.96 -13.69
CA THR A 442 19.90 3.60 -14.02
C THR A 442 20.56 3.06 -15.30
N GLU A 443 20.12 1.90 -15.80
CA GLU A 443 20.65 1.29 -17.02
C GLU A 443 19.83 1.71 -18.25
N VAL A 444 18.54 1.97 -18.05
CA VAL A 444 17.58 2.30 -19.13
C VAL A 444 17.47 3.81 -19.35
N LEU A 445 17.57 4.62 -18.29
CA LEU A 445 17.40 6.07 -18.35
C LEU A 445 18.76 6.77 -18.52
N GLU A 446 18.89 7.58 -19.56
CA GLU A 446 20.13 8.29 -19.91
C GLU A 446 20.06 9.77 -19.51
N ASP A 447 21.19 10.37 -19.13
CA ASP A 447 21.31 11.79 -18.80
C ASP A 447 20.78 12.70 -19.93
N GLY A 448 19.94 13.66 -19.57
CA GLY A 448 19.30 14.60 -20.50
C GLY A 448 18.06 14.03 -21.21
N MET A 449 17.73 12.75 -21.05
CA MET A 449 16.52 12.16 -21.63
C MET A 449 15.27 12.81 -21.04
N ALA A 450 14.36 13.28 -21.88
CA ALA A 450 13.08 13.82 -21.44
C ALA A 450 12.13 12.68 -21.03
N VAL A 451 11.64 12.71 -19.80
CA VAL A 451 10.77 11.66 -19.26
C VAL A 451 9.60 12.22 -18.47
N THR A 452 8.53 11.42 -18.38
CA THR A 452 7.38 11.68 -17.50
C THR A 452 7.23 10.52 -16.54
N VAL A 453 7.26 10.82 -15.25
CA VAL A 453 7.13 9.86 -14.16
C VAL A 453 5.69 9.93 -13.63
N SER A 454 4.93 8.88 -13.88
CA SER A 454 3.52 8.75 -13.51
C SER A 454 3.36 7.84 -12.30
N CYS A 455 2.89 8.42 -11.19
CA CYS A 455 2.45 7.68 -10.01
C CYS A 455 0.91 7.64 -9.88
N ALA A 456 0.19 8.28 -10.82
CA ALA A 456 -1.26 8.47 -10.76
C ALA A 456 -2.08 7.28 -11.29
N GLU A 457 -1.43 6.32 -11.95
CA GLU A 457 -2.09 5.19 -12.62
C GLU A 457 -2.26 3.95 -11.72
N GLY A 458 -1.89 4.05 -10.44
CA GLY A 458 -2.13 3.03 -9.41
C GLY A 458 -0.86 2.64 -8.67
N GLU A 459 -0.67 1.34 -8.47
CA GLU A 459 0.37 0.79 -7.59
C GLU A 459 1.74 0.64 -8.26
N THR A 460 1.73 0.51 -9.58
CA THR A 460 2.91 0.51 -10.43
C THR A 460 3.16 1.92 -10.89
N GLY A 461 4.32 2.46 -10.54
CA GLY A 461 4.80 3.73 -11.08
C GLY A 461 5.45 3.49 -12.42
N VAL A 462 5.17 4.33 -13.41
CA VAL A 462 5.60 4.15 -14.79
C VAL A 462 6.40 5.36 -15.24
N VAL A 463 7.57 5.12 -15.85
CA VAL A 463 8.38 6.15 -16.47
C VAL A 463 8.20 6.07 -17.98
N TYR A 464 7.63 7.12 -18.56
CA TYR A 464 7.38 7.24 -19.99
C TYR A 464 8.45 8.06 -20.69
N GLU A 465 8.73 7.70 -21.95
CA GLU A 465 9.53 8.50 -22.87
C GLU A 465 8.78 9.79 -23.25
N GLY A 466 9.44 10.94 -23.11
CA GLY A 466 8.93 12.27 -23.46
C GLY A 466 8.28 13.03 -22.30
N LEU A 467 8.00 14.32 -22.55
CA LEU A 467 7.24 15.19 -21.65
C LEU A 467 5.75 15.12 -22.04
N LEU A 468 5.00 14.24 -21.39
CA LEU A 468 3.59 13.99 -21.66
C LEU A 468 2.71 15.01 -20.95
N ALA A 469 1.60 15.39 -21.59
CA ALA A 469 0.64 16.31 -20.98
C ALA A 469 -0.13 15.62 -19.83
N PHE A 470 -0.27 16.32 -18.70
CA PHE A 470 -1.11 15.90 -17.57
C PHE A 470 -1.83 17.11 -16.96
N ASP A 471 -3.01 16.84 -16.40
CA ASP A 471 -3.78 17.83 -15.63
C ASP A 471 -3.69 17.50 -14.14
N SER A 472 -3.89 18.52 -13.30
CA SER A 472 -4.10 18.38 -11.86
C SER A 472 -5.35 19.13 -11.44
N GLU A 473 -6.22 18.50 -10.65
CA GLU A 473 -7.45 19.08 -10.14
C GLU A 473 -7.45 19.01 -8.61
N GLU A 474 -7.62 20.16 -7.95
CA GLU A 474 -7.77 20.24 -6.49
C GLU A 474 -9.25 20.24 -6.13
N VAL A 475 -9.67 19.23 -5.37
CA VAL A 475 -11.03 19.07 -4.89
C VAL A 475 -11.07 19.35 -3.39
N ASP A 476 -11.87 20.34 -2.99
CA ASP A 476 -12.22 20.58 -1.60
C ASP A 476 -13.32 19.59 -1.18
N LEU A 477 -12.99 18.74 -0.21
CA LEU A 477 -13.84 17.67 0.30
C LEU A 477 -14.78 18.14 1.42
N THR A 478 -14.76 19.44 1.78
CA THR A 478 -15.56 19.94 2.89
C THR A 478 -17.02 20.23 2.51
N ALA A 479 -17.93 19.55 3.22
CA ALA A 479 -19.31 19.93 3.52
C ALA A 479 -20.34 20.00 2.38
N LEU A 480 -20.42 18.98 1.52
CA LEU A 480 -21.66 18.71 0.78
C LEU A 480 -22.62 17.83 1.60
N LYS A 481 -23.87 18.29 1.78
CA LYS A 481 -24.94 17.48 2.36
C LYS A 481 -25.18 16.24 1.47
N ARG A 482 -25.61 15.10 2.03
CA ARG A 482 -25.98 13.97 1.16
C ARG A 482 -27.34 14.19 0.48
N PRO A 483 -27.45 14.03 -0.84
CA PRO A 483 -28.75 13.96 -1.53
C PRO A 483 -29.51 12.67 -1.15
N ALA A 484 -30.78 12.59 -1.56
CA ALA A 484 -31.61 11.40 -1.37
C ALA A 484 -31.30 10.29 -2.40
N THR A 485 -31.01 10.66 -3.64
CA THR A 485 -30.44 9.78 -4.66
C THR A 485 -29.01 9.45 -4.29
N HIS A 486 -28.67 8.16 -4.22
CA HIS A 486 -27.35 7.71 -3.78
C HIS A 486 -26.29 8.04 -4.83
N ILE A 487 -25.19 8.66 -4.40
CA ILE A 487 -24.05 8.99 -5.26
C ILE A 487 -22.99 7.92 -5.10
N MET A 488 -22.87 7.05 -6.10
CA MET A 488 -21.97 5.92 -6.11
C MET A 488 -20.75 6.22 -6.99
N LEU A 489 -19.67 5.45 -6.85
CA LEU A 489 -18.49 5.56 -7.72
C LEU A 489 -18.43 4.44 -8.76
N ILE A 490 -17.76 4.74 -9.87
CA ILE A 490 -17.21 3.76 -10.82
C ILE A 490 -15.75 3.50 -10.40
N ALA A 491 -15.42 2.25 -10.07
CA ALA A 491 -14.09 1.88 -9.59
C ALA A 491 -13.57 0.63 -10.32
N GLY A 492 -12.58 0.77 -11.19
CA GLY A 492 -11.94 -0.38 -11.85
C GLY A 492 -10.57 -0.74 -11.28
N ASN A 493 -9.85 0.24 -10.74
CA ASN A 493 -8.47 0.07 -10.29
C ASN A 493 -8.42 -0.10 -8.76
N PRO A 494 -8.06 -1.29 -8.25
CA PRO A 494 -7.93 -1.52 -6.80
C PRO A 494 -6.95 -0.58 -6.12
N GLY A 495 -5.85 -0.23 -6.80
CA GLY A 495 -4.81 0.65 -6.28
C GLY A 495 -5.28 2.07 -6.00
N ARG A 496 -6.31 2.54 -6.72
CA ARG A 496 -6.93 3.86 -6.47
C ARG A 496 -8.12 3.80 -5.54
N ALA A 497 -8.66 2.61 -5.26
CA ALA A 497 -9.89 2.45 -4.47
C ALA A 497 -9.75 3.03 -3.05
N LEU A 498 -8.61 2.79 -2.39
CA LEU A 498 -8.32 3.32 -1.05
C LEU A 498 -8.31 4.84 -1.02
N GLU A 499 -7.76 5.47 -2.06
CA GLU A 499 -7.67 6.92 -2.21
C GLU A 499 -9.05 7.55 -2.44
N VAL A 500 -9.79 7.07 -3.44
CA VAL A 500 -11.08 7.65 -3.84
C VAL A 500 -12.22 7.31 -2.87
N SER A 501 -12.04 6.34 -1.98
CA SER A 501 -13.00 6.00 -0.93
C SER A 501 -13.32 7.18 0.00
N ARG A 502 -12.38 8.14 0.11
CA ARG A 502 -12.46 9.36 0.92
C ARG A 502 -13.44 10.39 0.36
N LEU A 503 -13.75 10.32 -0.94
CA LEU A 503 -14.74 11.20 -1.55
C LEU A 503 -16.11 11.00 -0.89
N SER A 504 -16.96 12.03 -0.89
CA SER A 504 -18.34 11.86 -0.41
C SER A 504 -19.11 10.95 -1.37
N ASN A 505 -19.32 9.69 -0.97
CA ASN A 505 -20.00 8.67 -1.76
C ASN A 505 -20.86 7.74 -0.88
N ASP A 506 -21.72 6.96 -1.53
CA ASP A 506 -22.60 5.95 -0.95
C ASP A 506 -22.18 4.51 -1.31
N GLY A 507 -21.00 4.34 -1.91
CA GLY A 507 -20.44 3.04 -2.29
C GLY A 507 -19.95 3.01 -3.74
N VAL A 508 -19.87 1.81 -4.33
CA VAL A 508 -19.46 1.58 -5.72
C VAL A 508 -20.60 0.96 -6.49
N GLY A 509 -21.10 1.66 -7.50
CA GLY A 509 -22.22 1.21 -8.33
C GLY A 509 -21.77 0.38 -9.53
N LEU A 510 -20.48 0.44 -9.86
CA LEU A 510 -19.84 -0.39 -10.87
C LEU A 510 -18.36 -0.62 -10.53
N ALA A 511 -18.03 -1.82 -10.06
CA ALA A 511 -16.67 -2.32 -10.01
C ALA A 511 -16.38 -3.22 -11.22
N ARG A 512 -15.37 -2.86 -12.01
CA ARG A 512 -15.00 -3.53 -13.27
C ARG A 512 -13.87 -4.53 -13.07
N LEU A 513 -14.08 -5.80 -13.44
CA LEU A 513 -13.05 -6.83 -13.32
C LEU A 513 -11.97 -6.73 -14.41
N GLU A 514 -12.25 -6.07 -15.52
CA GLU A 514 -11.39 -6.05 -16.70
C GLU A 514 -9.99 -5.50 -16.37
N PHE A 515 -9.89 -4.50 -15.49
CA PHE A 515 -8.61 -3.96 -15.05
C PHE A 515 -7.81 -4.97 -14.22
N ILE A 516 -8.48 -5.67 -13.29
CA ILE A 516 -7.87 -6.71 -12.45
C ILE A 516 -7.35 -7.86 -13.34
N ILE A 517 -8.16 -8.30 -14.30
CA ILE A 517 -7.78 -9.39 -15.19
C ILE A 517 -6.66 -8.97 -16.17
N SER A 518 -6.73 -7.78 -16.77
CA SER A 518 -5.73 -7.35 -17.76
C SER A 518 -4.38 -6.97 -17.16
N HIS A 519 -4.37 -6.25 -16.03
CA HIS A 519 -3.14 -5.73 -15.42
C HIS A 519 -2.70 -6.57 -14.23
N GLY A 520 -3.64 -7.06 -13.41
CA GLY A 520 -3.34 -7.84 -12.21
C GLY A 520 -3.04 -9.31 -12.47
N ILE A 521 -3.61 -9.90 -13.53
CA ILE A 521 -3.46 -11.30 -13.93
C ILE A 521 -2.69 -11.40 -15.26
N GLY A 522 -3.19 -10.73 -16.30
CA GLY A 522 -2.58 -10.62 -17.63
C GLY A 522 -2.54 -11.91 -18.46
N ILE A 523 -3.23 -12.96 -18.03
CA ILE A 523 -3.19 -14.31 -18.63
C ILE A 523 -4.62 -14.77 -18.90
N HIS A 524 -4.84 -15.41 -20.05
CA HIS A 524 -6.13 -15.99 -20.38
C HIS A 524 -6.48 -17.11 -19.39
N PRO A 525 -7.68 -17.13 -18.77
CA PRO A 525 -8.01 -18.11 -17.73
C PRO A 525 -7.94 -19.57 -18.20
N ARG A 526 -8.29 -19.85 -19.47
CA ARG A 526 -8.10 -21.20 -20.04
C ARG A 526 -6.63 -21.62 -20.16
N ALA A 527 -5.72 -20.68 -20.43
CA ALA A 527 -4.30 -20.99 -20.49
C ALA A 527 -3.77 -21.41 -19.11
N LEU A 528 -4.39 -20.92 -18.03
CA LEU A 528 -4.08 -21.36 -16.66
C LEU A 528 -4.67 -22.75 -16.36
N LEU A 529 -5.91 -23.00 -16.74
CA LEU A 529 -6.54 -24.32 -16.56
C LEU A 529 -5.83 -25.42 -17.36
N GLU A 530 -5.32 -25.09 -18.54
CA GLU A 530 -4.62 -26.02 -19.43
C GLU A 530 -3.09 -25.90 -19.33
N PHE A 531 -2.56 -25.28 -18.27
CA PHE A 531 -1.14 -24.94 -18.12
C PHE A 531 -0.18 -26.13 -18.32
N ASP A 532 -0.57 -27.32 -17.85
CA ASP A 532 0.24 -28.53 -17.99
C ASP A 532 0.43 -28.94 -19.45
N ASN A 533 -0.54 -28.63 -20.31
CA ASN A 533 -0.52 -28.93 -21.74
C ASN A 533 0.21 -27.86 -22.58
N LEU A 534 0.55 -26.71 -21.99
CA LEU A 534 1.30 -25.66 -22.67
C LEU A 534 2.79 -26.03 -22.78
N GLU A 535 3.44 -25.56 -23.85
CA GLU A 535 4.86 -25.79 -24.13
C GLU A 535 5.59 -24.48 -24.48
N GLY A 536 6.92 -24.54 -24.52
CA GLY A 536 7.77 -23.45 -25.02
C GLY A 536 7.77 -22.16 -24.20
N SER A 537 7.88 -21.04 -24.90
CA SER A 537 7.99 -19.71 -24.30
C SER A 537 6.75 -19.29 -23.52
N LEU A 538 5.56 -19.72 -23.96
CA LEU A 538 4.29 -19.41 -23.31
C LEU A 538 4.22 -20.00 -21.89
N LYS A 539 4.54 -21.29 -21.74
CA LYS A 539 4.58 -21.95 -20.42
C LYS A 539 5.56 -21.25 -19.48
N THR A 540 6.73 -20.87 -20.00
CA THR A 540 7.78 -20.19 -19.23
C THR A 540 7.32 -18.79 -18.76
N ALA A 541 6.67 -18.03 -19.64
CA ALA A 541 6.15 -16.70 -19.32
C ALA A 541 5.01 -16.76 -18.29
N ILE A 542 4.12 -17.76 -18.38
CA ILE A 542 3.07 -17.99 -17.38
C ILE A 542 3.69 -18.42 -16.05
N ALA A 543 4.64 -19.36 -16.04
CA ALA A 543 5.32 -19.82 -14.83
C ALA A 543 6.00 -18.69 -14.05
N ALA A 544 6.57 -17.70 -14.76
CA ALA A 544 7.16 -16.52 -14.13
C ALA A 544 6.11 -15.61 -13.46
N ARG A 545 4.93 -15.44 -14.09
CA ARG A 545 3.85 -14.59 -13.56
C ARG A 545 3.09 -15.21 -12.39
N ILE A 546 2.91 -16.53 -12.39
CA ILE A 546 2.20 -17.24 -11.30
C ILE A 546 3.10 -17.56 -10.10
N ALA A 547 4.36 -17.09 -10.11
CA ALA A 547 5.31 -17.32 -9.03
C ALA A 547 4.76 -16.82 -7.69
N GLY A 548 4.97 -17.60 -6.62
CA GLY A 548 4.46 -17.31 -5.29
C GLY A 548 3.09 -17.90 -4.97
N TYR A 549 2.38 -18.46 -5.96
CA TYR A 549 1.07 -19.09 -5.79
C TYR A 549 1.16 -20.62 -5.90
N GLU A 550 0.21 -21.33 -5.30
CA GLU A 550 0.21 -22.80 -5.26
C GLU A 550 0.06 -23.45 -6.64
N GLY A 551 -0.67 -22.79 -7.53
CA GLY A 551 -0.90 -23.25 -8.89
C GLY A 551 -1.49 -22.19 -9.81
N PRO A 552 -1.63 -22.50 -11.12
CA PRO A 552 -2.16 -21.57 -12.12
C PRO A 552 -3.60 -21.14 -11.83
N ARG A 553 -4.44 -22.08 -11.34
CA ARG A 553 -5.84 -21.82 -11.00
C ARG A 553 -5.94 -20.92 -9.77
N GLU A 554 -5.19 -21.26 -8.72
CA GLU A 554 -5.14 -20.53 -7.46
C GLU A 554 -4.63 -19.11 -7.69
N PHE A 555 -3.64 -18.91 -8.56
CA PHE A 555 -3.20 -17.57 -8.99
C PHE A 555 -4.35 -16.72 -9.51
N TYR A 556 -5.20 -17.26 -10.40
CA TYR A 556 -6.32 -16.50 -10.96
C TYR A 556 -7.34 -16.14 -9.88
N VAL A 557 -7.73 -17.12 -9.05
CA VAL A 557 -8.73 -16.94 -7.99
C VAL A 557 -8.23 -15.95 -6.92
N GLU A 558 -7.01 -16.11 -6.43
CA GLU A 558 -6.44 -15.23 -5.40
C GLU A 558 -6.27 -13.81 -5.91
N ARG A 559 -5.68 -13.60 -7.10
CA ARG A 559 -5.48 -12.26 -7.66
C ARG A 559 -6.80 -11.53 -7.90
N LEU A 560 -7.81 -12.26 -8.36
CA LEU A 560 -9.14 -11.70 -8.56
C LEU A 560 -9.80 -11.37 -7.21
N ALA A 561 -9.73 -12.27 -6.23
CA ALA A 561 -10.25 -12.06 -4.88
C ALA A 561 -9.56 -10.88 -4.18
N GLU A 562 -8.25 -10.74 -4.32
CA GLU A 562 -7.47 -9.60 -3.80
C GLU A 562 -7.92 -8.27 -4.45
N GLY A 563 -8.05 -8.25 -5.78
CA GLY A 563 -8.50 -7.05 -6.50
C GLY A 563 -9.91 -6.63 -6.10
N ILE A 564 -10.85 -7.57 -6.06
CA ILE A 564 -12.24 -7.32 -5.65
C ILE A 564 -12.30 -6.96 -4.16
N GLY A 565 -11.58 -7.70 -3.31
CA GLY A 565 -11.53 -7.51 -1.86
C GLY A 565 -10.95 -6.15 -1.48
N THR A 566 -9.94 -5.66 -2.19
CA THR A 566 -9.38 -4.32 -1.99
C THR A 566 -10.44 -3.23 -2.27
N ILE A 567 -11.19 -3.35 -3.36
CA ILE A 567 -12.28 -2.41 -3.67
C ILE A 567 -13.38 -2.52 -2.61
N ALA A 568 -13.84 -3.73 -2.28
CA ALA A 568 -14.89 -3.93 -1.28
C ALA A 568 -14.50 -3.39 0.11
N ALA A 569 -13.26 -3.60 0.54
CA ALA A 569 -12.70 -3.10 1.80
C ALA A 569 -12.61 -1.57 1.86
N ALA A 570 -12.22 -0.93 0.76
CA ALA A 570 -12.10 0.53 0.67
C ALA A 570 -13.41 1.26 1.00
N PHE A 571 -14.55 0.68 0.59
CA PHE A 571 -15.87 1.29 0.77
C PHE A 571 -16.68 0.70 1.93
N TYR A 572 -16.17 -0.32 2.62
CA TYR A 572 -16.93 -1.04 3.63
C TYR A 572 -17.39 -0.12 4.80
N PRO A 573 -18.67 -0.22 5.24
CA PRO A 573 -19.68 -1.22 4.87
C PRO A 573 -20.62 -0.82 3.72
N LYS A 574 -20.31 0.24 2.96
CA LYS A 574 -21.15 0.69 1.83
C LYS A 574 -21.17 -0.35 0.72
N PRO A 575 -22.29 -0.49 -0.02
CA PRO A 575 -22.42 -1.50 -1.08
C PRO A 575 -21.38 -1.31 -2.19
N VAL A 576 -20.84 -2.42 -2.67
CA VAL A 576 -19.93 -2.48 -3.82
C VAL A 576 -20.48 -3.49 -4.81
N ILE A 577 -20.94 -3.02 -5.97
CA ILE A 577 -21.51 -3.86 -7.02
C ILE A 577 -20.41 -4.22 -8.01
N VAL A 578 -19.93 -5.47 -7.97
CA VAL A 578 -18.96 -5.99 -8.93
C VAL A 578 -19.64 -6.57 -10.15
N ARG A 579 -19.25 -6.10 -11.33
CA ARG A 579 -19.72 -6.66 -12.60
C ARG A 579 -18.81 -7.83 -12.97
N MET A 580 -19.39 -9.01 -13.19
CA MET A 580 -18.64 -10.18 -13.70
C MET A 580 -17.98 -9.85 -15.05
N SER A 581 -17.00 -10.64 -15.49
CA SER A 581 -16.17 -10.26 -16.64
C SER A 581 -16.98 -10.04 -17.92
N ASP A 582 -16.83 -8.87 -18.54
CA ASP A 582 -17.58 -8.50 -19.76
C ASP A 582 -16.64 -8.26 -20.95
N PHE A 583 -15.50 -8.93 -20.95
CA PHE A 583 -14.57 -8.88 -22.07
C PHE A 583 -15.19 -9.45 -23.34
N LYS A 584 -14.89 -8.78 -24.44
CA LYS A 584 -15.09 -9.29 -25.80
C LYS A 584 -13.99 -10.31 -26.12
N SER A 585 -14.26 -11.20 -27.07
CA SER A 585 -13.29 -12.22 -27.51
C SER A 585 -11.96 -11.62 -27.97
N ASN A 586 -12.00 -10.47 -28.67
CA ASN A 586 -10.80 -9.77 -29.13
C ASN A 586 -9.98 -9.11 -28.00
N GLU A 587 -10.56 -8.90 -26.83
CA GLU A 587 -9.85 -8.41 -25.64
C GLU A 587 -9.22 -9.57 -24.88
N TYR A 588 -9.95 -10.68 -24.72
CA TYR A 588 -9.38 -11.92 -24.19
C TYR A 588 -8.21 -12.43 -25.05
N ALA A 589 -8.29 -12.29 -26.38
CA ALA A 589 -7.23 -12.68 -27.31
C ALA A 589 -5.90 -11.97 -27.04
N LYS A 590 -5.94 -10.73 -26.52
CA LYS A 590 -4.75 -9.93 -26.19
C LYS A 590 -4.05 -10.37 -24.91
N LEU A 591 -4.70 -11.17 -24.06
CA LEU A 591 -4.06 -11.73 -22.86
C LEU A 591 -3.02 -12.78 -23.26
N LEU A 592 -2.05 -13.02 -22.37
CA LEU A 592 -1.06 -14.06 -22.61
C LEU A 592 -1.75 -15.43 -22.78
N GLY A 593 -1.55 -16.05 -23.95
CA GLY A 593 -2.17 -17.31 -24.35
C GLY A 593 -3.60 -17.19 -24.91
N GLY A 594 -4.16 -16.00 -25.04
CA GLY A 594 -5.55 -15.77 -25.46
C GLY A 594 -5.85 -16.16 -26.91
N GLU A 595 -4.92 -15.90 -27.85
CA GLU A 595 -5.10 -16.19 -29.27
C GLU A 595 -5.39 -17.67 -29.58
N HIS A 596 -5.04 -18.59 -28.68
CA HIS A 596 -5.33 -20.02 -28.82
C HIS A 596 -6.80 -20.38 -28.57
N TYR A 597 -7.52 -19.55 -27.82
CA TYR A 597 -8.86 -19.83 -27.31
C TYR A 597 -9.93 -18.95 -27.94
N GLU A 598 -9.57 -17.76 -28.39
CA GLU A 598 -10.52 -16.76 -28.86
C GLU A 598 -10.63 -16.74 -30.39
N PRO A 599 -11.80 -17.08 -30.96
CA PRO A 599 -12.01 -16.94 -32.39
C PRO A 599 -12.09 -15.46 -32.79
N GLN A 600 -11.75 -15.16 -34.05
CA GLN A 600 -12.04 -13.86 -34.63
C GLN A 600 -13.54 -13.74 -34.91
N GLU A 601 -14.15 -12.67 -34.40
CA GLU A 601 -15.55 -12.34 -34.63
C GLU A 601 -15.65 -11.09 -35.50
N GLU A 602 -16.55 -11.10 -36.48
CA GLU A 602 -16.82 -9.93 -37.34
C GLU A 602 -17.33 -8.73 -36.53
N ASN A 603 -18.12 -8.98 -35.47
CA ASN A 603 -18.72 -7.93 -34.63
C ASN A 603 -18.52 -8.26 -33.14
N PRO A 604 -17.32 -8.01 -32.57
CA PRO A 604 -17.01 -8.36 -31.18
C PRO A 604 -17.94 -7.71 -30.15
N MET A 605 -18.53 -6.54 -30.46
CA MET A 605 -19.53 -5.87 -29.60
C MET A 605 -20.76 -6.74 -29.33
N LEU A 606 -21.20 -7.54 -30.31
CA LEU A 606 -22.40 -8.39 -30.26
C LEU A 606 -22.09 -9.87 -30.00
N GLY A 607 -20.80 -10.21 -30.00
CA GLY A 607 -20.27 -11.56 -30.03
C GLY A 607 -20.27 -12.30 -28.69
N PHE A 608 -19.30 -13.20 -28.54
CA PHE A 608 -19.20 -14.13 -27.43
C PHE A 608 -18.68 -13.48 -26.13
N ARG A 609 -19.58 -12.80 -25.41
CA ARG A 609 -19.33 -12.07 -24.15
C ARG A 609 -20.50 -12.15 -23.16
N GLY A 610 -20.28 -11.66 -21.95
CA GLY A 610 -21.25 -11.61 -20.86
C GLY A 610 -21.91 -12.96 -20.58
N ALA A 611 -23.21 -12.95 -20.26
CA ALA A 611 -23.93 -14.15 -19.80
C ALA A 611 -23.80 -15.39 -20.70
N SER A 612 -23.84 -15.22 -22.03
CA SER A 612 -23.71 -16.33 -22.99
C SER A 612 -22.40 -17.10 -22.86
N ARG A 613 -21.36 -16.41 -22.41
CA ARG A 613 -20.02 -16.97 -22.24
C ARG A 613 -19.96 -17.81 -20.98
N TYR A 614 -20.59 -17.36 -19.90
CA TYR A 614 -20.50 -17.97 -18.56
C TYR A 614 -21.03 -19.40 -18.50
N HIS A 615 -22.11 -19.71 -19.21
CA HIS A 615 -22.69 -21.06 -19.22
C HIS A 615 -22.20 -21.93 -20.40
N SER A 616 -21.26 -21.43 -21.22
CA SER A 616 -20.77 -22.17 -22.38
C SER A 616 -19.83 -23.30 -21.96
N GLU A 617 -19.87 -24.43 -22.68
CA GLU A 617 -18.96 -25.56 -22.39
C GLU A 617 -17.47 -25.15 -22.47
N GLN A 618 -17.14 -24.16 -23.29
CA GLN A 618 -15.78 -23.72 -23.53
C GLN A 618 -15.23 -22.77 -22.45
N PHE A 619 -16.09 -22.13 -21.64
CA PHE A 619 -15.68 -21.08 -20.71
C PHE A 619 -16.28 -21.21 -19.31
N ALA A 620 -17.23 -22.12 -19.08
CA ALA A 620 -17.89 -22.29 -17.79
C ALA A 620 -16.87 -22.43 -16.64
N GLU A 621 -15.86 -23.29 -16.78
CA GLU A 621 -14.81 -23.46 -15.76
C GLU A 621 -14.04 -22.16 -15.43
N CYS A 622 -13.85 -21.28 -16.42
CA CYS A 622 -13.24 -19.96 -16.19
C CYS A 622 -14.15 -19.06 -15.35
N PHE A 623 -15.44 -19.04 -15.66
CA PHE A 623 -16.44 -18.30 -14.88
C PHE A 623 -16.57 -18.83 -13.45
N LEU A 624 -16.38 -20.13 -13.22
CA LEU A 624 -16.38 -20.71 -11.88
C LEU A 624 -15.24 -20.17 -11.01
N MET A 625 -14.07 -19.89 -11.59
CA MET A 625 -12.97 -19.22 -10.87
C MET A 625 -13.35 -17.79 -10.44
N GLU A 626 -14.12 -17.06 -11.26
CA GLU A 626 -14.65 -15.75 -10.86
C GLU A 626 -15.66 -15.86 -9.71
N CYS A 627 -16.55 -16.86 -9.76
CA CYS A 627 -17.50 -17.14 -8.68
C CYS A 627 -16.78 -17.50 -7.37
N GLU A 628 -15.73 -18.31 -7.44
CA GLU A 628 -14.92 -18.67 -6.28
C GLU A 628 -14.23 -17.45 -5.65
N ALA A 629 -13.70 -16.54 -6.48
CA ALA A 629 -13.10 -15.31 -6.01
C ALA A 629 -14.12 -14.43 -5.25
N VAL A 630 -15.32 -14.24 -5.79
CA VAL A 630 -16.41 -13.50 -5.13
C VAL A 630 -16.80 -14.17 -3.80
N LYS A 631 -16.94 -15.50 -3.80
CA LYS A 631 -17.27 -16.27 -2.60
C LYS A 631 -16.19 -16.08 -1.53
N LYS A 632 -14.91 -16.16 -1.90
CA LYS A 632 -13.78 -15.93 -1.01
C LYS A 632 -13.80 -14.53 -0.38
N VAL A 633 -14.09 -13.50 -1.16
CA VAL A 633 -14.21 -12.12 -0.64
C VAL A 633 -15.34 -12.00 0.39
N ARG A 634 -16.51 -12.59 0.13
CA ARG A 634 -17.64 -12.52 1.06
C ARG A 634 -17.44 -13.37 2.32
N GLU A 635 -17.04 -14.62 2.14
CA GLU A 635 -17.02 -15.64 3.21
C GLU A 635 -15.70 -15.69 3.98
N GLN A 636 -14.55 -15.62 3.29
CA GLN A 636 -13.25 -15.70 3.96
C GLN A 636 -12.76 -14.32 4.41
N MET A 637 -12.93 -13.28 3.59
CA MET A 637 -12.54 -11.90 3.99
C MET A 637 -13.62 -11.17 4.78
N GLY A 638 -14.86 -11.67 4.81
CA GLY A 638 -15.98 -11.07 5.55
C GLY A 638 -16.58 -9.82 4.91
N LEU A 639 -16.28 -9.55 3.64
CA LEU A 639 -16.69 -8.33 2.93
C LEU A 639 -18.08 -8.52 2.32
N VAL A 640 -19.07 -8.62 3.19
CA VAL A 640 -20.48 -8.90 2.84
C VAL A 640 -21.21 -7.75 2.14
N ASN A 641 -20.56 -6.59 1.98
CA ASN A 641 -21.04 -5.46 1.18
C ASN A 641 -20.87 -5.67 -0.34
N LEU A 642 -20.21 -6.75 -0.77
CA LEU A 642 -19.99 -7.08 -2.18
C LEU A 642 -21.24 -7.69 -2.86
N GLU A 643 -21.92 -6.95 -3.72
CA GLU A 643 -22.98 -7.46 -4.58
C GLU A 643 -22.41 -7.87 -5.95
N THR A 644 -23.10 -8.75 -6.68
CA THR A 644 -22.70 -9.13 -8.06
C THR A 644 -23.63 -8.53 -9.10
N MET A 645 -23.11 -8.28 -10.29
CA MET A 645 -23.86 -7.84 -11.46
C MET A 645 -23.50 -8.65 -12.69
N LEU A 646 -24.51 -9.18 -13.38
CA LEU A 646 -24.34 -9.94 -14.62
C LEU A 646 -24.51 -9.03 -15.84
N PRO A 647 -23.49 -8.90 -16.70
CA PRO A 647 -23.57 -8.14 -17.94
C PRO A 647 -24.14 -8.95 -19.11
N PHE A 648 -24.60 -8.22 -20.11
CA PHE A 648 -24.96 -8.67 -21.45
C PHE A 648 -25.95 -9.85 -21.49
N VAL A 649 -26.94 -9.81 -20.58
CA VAL A 649 -27.96 -10.85 -20.46
C VAL A 649 -29.05 -10.63 -21.51
N ARG A 650 -29.02 -11.42 -22.58
CA ARG A 650 -29.88 -11.31 -23.77
C ARG A 650 -31.30 -11.81 -23.53
N THR A 651 -31.46 -12.86 -22.73
CA THR A 651 -32.76 -13.52 -22.52
C THR A 651 -33.01 -13.91 -21.07
N VAL A 652 -34.28 -14.06 -20.70
CA VAL A 652 -34.69 -14.50 -19.35
C VAL A 652 -34.17 -15.92 -19.06
N ASP A 653 -34.11 -16.79 -20.07
CA ASP A 653 -33.59 -18.15 -19.92
C ASP A 653 -32.08 -18.17 -19.66
N GLU A 654 -31.33 -17.32 -20.36
CA GLU A 654 -29.89 -17.12 -20.12
C GLU A 654 -29.64 -16.59 -18.70
N ALA A 655 -30.45 -15.62 -18.23
CA ALA A 655 -30.38 -15.14 -16.85
C ALA A 655 -30.56 -16.28 -15.84
N ARG A 656 -31.57 -17.14 -16.06
CA ARG A 656 -31.85 -18.29 -15.19
C ARG A 656 -30.68 -19.27 -15.16
N GLN A 657 -30.13 -19.62 -16.33
CA GLN A 657 -29.00 -20.55 -16.45
C GLN A 657 -27.77 -20.04 -15.69
N VAL A 658 -27.40 -18.77 -15.84
CA VAL A 658 -26.24 -18.20 -15.14
C VAL A 658 -26.47 -18.12 -13.63
N ILE A 659 -27.66 -17.72 -13.19
CA ILE A 659 -27.99 -17.63 -11.75
C ILE A 659 -27.99 -19.03 -11.11
N GLU A 660 -28.49 -20.05 -11.81
CA GLU A 660 -28.42 -21.44 -11.35
C GLU A 660 -26.98 -21.96 -11.31
N LEU A 661 -26.16 -21.62 -12.31
CA LEU A 661 -24.73 -21.93 -12.33
C LEU A 661 -24.00 -21.28 -11.14
N MET A 662 -24.28 -20.01 -10.82
CA MET A 662 -23.74 -19.36 -9.63
C MET A 662 -24.19 -20.05 -8.33
N ALA A 663 -25.48 -20.38 -8.23
CA ALA A 663 -26.05 -21.02 -7.05
C ALA A 663 -25.45 -22.42 -6.78
N THR A 664 -25.25 -23.23 -7.83
CA THR A 664 -24.61 -24.55 -7.72
C THR A 664 -23.14 -24.46 -7.25
N HIS A 665 -22.51 -23.30 -7.41
CA HIS A 665 -21.14 -23.03 -6.96
C HIS A 665 -21.07 -22.19 -5.67
N GLY A 666 -22.19 -22.09 -4.94
CA GLY A 666 -22.26 -21.47 -3.61
C GLY A 666 -22.53 -19.97 -3.60
N LEU A 667 -22.81 -19.34 -4.76
CA LEU A 667 -23.27 -17.95 -4.83
C LEU A 667 -24.77 -17.90 -5.06
N LYS A 668 -25.55 -18.16 -4.01
CA LYS A 668 -27.01 -18.18 -4.07
C LYS A 668 -27.61 -16.85 -3.61
N ARG A 669 -28.48 -16.26 -4.45
CA ARG A 669 -29.23 -15.04 -4.13
C ARG A 669 -29.93 -15.16 -2.76
N GLY A 670 -29.74 -14.15 -1.91
CA GLY A 670 -30.30 -14.06 -0.56
C GLY A 670 -29.49 -14.78 0.53
N GLU A 671 -28.63 -15.72 0.17
CA GLU A 671 -27.76 -16.41 1.14
C GLU A 671 -26.64 -15.47 1.60
N GLN A 672 -26.46 -15.35 2.92
CA GLN A 672 -25.56 -14.36 3.54
C GLN A 672 -25.78 -12.92 3.02
N GLY A 673 -27.01 -12.59 2.59
CA GLY A 673 -27.32 -11.28 2.02
C GLY A 673 -26.72 -11.01 0.64
N LEU A 674 -26.29 -12.04 -0.11
CA LEU A 674 -25.83 -11.87 -1.49
C LEU A 674 -26.98 -11.33 -2.36
N ARG A 675 -26.71 -10.20 -3.02
CA ARG A 675 -27.59 -9.63 -4.04
C ARG A 675 -26.99 -9.82 -5.42
N ILE A 676 -27.82 -10.22 -6.37
CA ILE A 676 -27.45 -10.44 -7.77
C ILE A 676 -28.26 -9.45 -8.62
N ASN A 677 -27.60 -8.48 -9.21
CA ASN A 677 -28.19 -7.47 -10.10
C ASN A 677 -27.93 -7.84 -11.57
N LEU A 678 -28.72 -7.29 -12.49
CA LEU A 678 -28.44 -7.39 -13.93
C LEU A 678 -28.06 -6.02 -14.50
N MET A 679 -27.15 -6.00 -15.45
CA MET A 679 -26.92 -4.79 -16.24
C MET A 679 -28.04 -4.67 -17.29
N CYS A 680 -28.83 -3.60 -17.20
CA CYS A 680 -29.88 -3.29 -18.17
C CYS A 680 -29.26 -2.51 -19.32
N GLU A 681 -28.76 -3.24 -20.32
CA GLU A 681 -27.96 -2.67 -21.40
C GLU A 681 -28.35 -3.19 -22.79
N ILE A 682 -29.29 -4.12 -22.87
CA ILE A 682 -29.88 -4.61 -24.12
C ILE A 682 -31.35 -4.16 -24.14
N PRO A 683 -31.91 -3.71 -25.27
CA PRO A 683 -33.31 -3.30 -25.36
C PRO A 683 -34.30 -4.36 -24.81
N ALA A 684 -33.99 -5.64 -24.98
CA ALA A 684 -34.76 -6.75 -24.41
C ALA A 684 -34.88 -6.69 -22.88
N ASN A 685 -33.86 -6.21 -22.16
CA ASN A 685 -33.90 -6.05 -20.70
C ASN A 685 -34.95 -5.03 -20.27
N ALA A 686 -35.08 -3.92 -20.99
CA ALA A 686 -36.09 -2.90 -20.70
C ALA A 686 -37.50 -3.34 -21.15
N LEU A 687 -37.61 -3.99 -22.32
CA LEU A 687 -38.89 -4.47 -22.85
C LEU A 687 -39.51 -5.60 -22.02
N LEU A 688 -38.69 -6.45 -21.41
CA LEU A 688 -39.10 -7.59 -20.59
C LEU A 688 -38.70 -7.42 -19.12
N ALA A 689 -38.60 -6.17 -18.65
CA ALA A 689 -38.05 -5.83 -17.34
C ALA A 689 -38.65 -6.65 -16.18
N ASP A 690 -39.98 -6.76 -16.10
CA ASP A 690 -40.64 -7.51 -15.03
C ASP A 690 -40.20 -8.98 -14.96
N GLN A 691 -40.04 -9.64 -16.11
CA GLN A 691 -39.65 -11.05 -16.18
C GLN A 691 -38.19 -11.27 -15.72
N PHE A 692 -37.29 -10.34 -16.07
CA PHE A 692 -35.92 -10.36 -15.58
C PHE A 692 -35.84 -10.04 -14.08
N LEU A 693 -36.69 -9.13 -13.57
CA LEU A 693 -36.71 -8.71 -12.16
C LEU A 693 -37.19 -9.82 -11.20
N GLU A 694 -37.90 -10.83 -11.68
CA GLU A 694 -38.19 -12.04 -10.89
C GLU A 694 -36.90 -12.79 -10.49
N LEU A 695 -35.88 -12.75 -11.35
CA LEU A 695 -34.64 -13.52 -11.21
C LEU A 695 -33.52 -12.75 -10.49
N CYS A 696 -33.56 -11.42 -10.43
CA CYS A 696 -32.50 -10.58 -9.84
C CYS A 696 -33.00 -9.65 -8.72
N ASP A 697 -32.10 -8.89 -8.11
CA ASP A 697 -32.38 -7.93 -7.02
C ASP A 697 -32.53 -6.48 -7.49
N GLY A 698 -32.29 -6.25 -8.78
CA GLY A 698 -32.41 -4.96 -9.41
C GLY A 698 -31.58 -4.84 -10.67
N PHE A 699 -31.58 -3.64 -11.23
CA PHE A 699 -30.85 -3.29 -12.44
C PHE A 699 -29.80 -2.20 -12.19
N SER A 700 -28.73 -2.25 -12.97
CA SER A 700 -27.91 -1.09 -13.27
C SER A 700 -27.97 -0.81 -14.76
N ILE A 701 -28.45 0.36 -15.16
CA ILE A 701 -28.54 0.73 -16.58
C ILE A 701 -27.13 0.92 -17.13
N GLY A 702 -26.82 0.21 -18.22
CA GLY A 702 -25.60 0.42 -19.00
C GLY A 702 -25.90 1.29 -20.21
N SER A 703 -25.87 2.62 -20.04
CA SER A 703 -26.31 3.58 -21.08
C SER A 703 -25.54 3.43 -22.40
N ASN A 704 -24.26 3.07 -22.31
CA ASN A 704 -23.38 2.92 -23.47
C ASN A 704 -23.87 1.83 -24.43
N ASP A 705 -23.96 0.58 -23.95
CA ASP A 705 -24.39 -0.54 -24.78
C ASP A 705 -25.89 -0.45 -25.10
N LEU A 706 -26.70 0.10 -24.21
CA LEU A 706 -28.12 0.37 -24.50
C LEU A 706 -28.27 1.33 -25.67
N THR A 707 -27.47 2.39 -25.73
CA THR A 707 -27.48 3.37 -26.83
C THR A 707 -27.01 2.73 -28.14
N GLN A 708 -25.90 1.99 -28.10
CA GLN A 708 -25.38 1.28 -29.28
C GLN A 708 -26.42 0.36 -29.90
N LEU A 709 -27.07 -0.47 -29.08
CA LEU A 709 -28.04 -1.46 -29.54
C LEU A 709 -29.39 -0.86 -29.93
N THR A 710 -29.79 0.24 -29.29
CA THR A 710 -31.04 0.94 -29.63
C THR A 710 -30.94 1.68 -30.95
N LEU A 711 -29.79 2.30 -31.21
CA LEU A 711 -29.57 3.10 -32.42
C LEU A 711 -28.90 2.32 -33.56
N GLY A 712 -28.39 1.12 -33.28
CA GLY A 712 -27.64 0.32 -34.25
C GLY A 712 -26.30 0.95 -34.62
N VAL A 713 -25.60 1.53 -33.64
CA VAL A 713 -24.34 2.25 -33.85
C VAL A 713 -23.20 1.57 -33.10
N ASP A 714 -22.02 1.52 -33.73
CA ASP A 714 -20.77 1.19 -33.05
C ASP A 714 -20.07 2.49 -32.65
N ARG A 715 -19.89 2.71 -31.35
CA ARG A 715 -19.27 3.93 -30.82
C ARG A 715 -17.78 4.02 -31.14
N ASP A 716 -17.12 2.89 -31.42
CA ASP A 716 -15.69 2.86 -31.76
C ASP A 716 -15.48 3.25 -33.25
N SER A 717 -16.57 3.32 -34.04
CA SER A 717 -16.55 3.74 -35.44
C SER A 717 -16.57 5.26 -35.58
N GLY A 718 -15.41 5.85 -35.86
CA GLY A 718 -15.26 7.30 -36.13
C GLY A 718 -16.02 7.84 -37.36
N LEU A 719 -16.71 6.98 -38.11
CA LEU A 719 -17.57 7.36 -39.24
C LEU A 719 -18.99 7.74 -38.80
N LEU A 720 -19.41 7.37 -37.59
CA LEU A 720 -20.75 7.59 -37.06
C LEU A 720 -20.71 8.67 -35.98
N SER A 721 -21.44 9.76 -36.18
CA SER A 721 -21.57 10.87 -35.21
C SER A 721 -22.87 10.84 -34.39
N GLN A 722 -23.64 9.75 -34.52
CA GLN A 722 -25.04 9.65 -34.05
C GLN A 722 -25.17 8.97 -32.68
N PHE A 723 -24.07 8.67 -32.00
CA PHE A 723 -24.09 8.13 -30.64
C PHE A 723 -24.48 9.25 -29.66
N ASP A 724 -25.70 9.19 -29.13
CA ASP A 724 -26.20 10.15 -28.13
C ASP A 724 -27.12 9.44 -27.13
N GLU A 725 -26.67 9.34 -25.88
CA GLU A 725 -27.41 8.71 -24.78
C GLU A 725 -28.67 9.50 -24.38
N ARG A 726 -28.81 10.76 -24.85
CA ARG A 726 -30.02 11.60 -24.68
C ARG A 726 -31.10 11.33 -25.71
N ASN A 727 -30.84 10.44 -26.67
CA ASN A 727 -31.82 10.10 -27.69
C ASN A 727 -33.14 9.63 -27.06
N GLU A 728 -34.28 10.07 -27.63
CA GLU A 728 -35.61 9.74 -27.10
C GLU A 728 -35.84 8.21 -27.03
N ALA A 729 -35.35 7.44 -28.00
CA ALA A 729 -35.50 5.99 -27.98
C ALA A 729 -34.76 5.36 -26.79
N VAL A 730 -33.58 5.87 -26.45
CA VAL A 730 -32.77 5.38 -25.31
C VAL A 730 -33.42 5.78 -23.99
N THR A 731 -33.82 7.05 -23.84
CA THR A 731 -34.48 7.54 -22.62
C THR A 731 -35.81 6.85 -22.36
N ARG A 732 -36.56 6.44 -23.41
CA ARG A 732 -37.75 5.59 -23.25
C ARG A 732 -37.44 4.22 -22.66
N LEU A 733 -36.37 3.56 -23.11
CA LEU A 733 -35.97 2.26 -22.57
C LEU A 733 -35.47 2.39 -21.12
N MET A 734 -34.72 3.45 -20.81
CA MET A 734 -34.33 3.76 -19.43
C MET A 734 -35.55 4.01 -18.54
N GLU A 735 -36.53 4.79 -19.00
CA GLU A 735 -37.79 5.06 -18.29
C GLU A 735 -38.56 3.77 -18.00
N MET A 736 -38.65 2.85 -18.97
CA MET A 736 -39.29 1.55 -18.78
C MET A 736 -38.60 0.73 -17.67
N ALA A 737 -37.27 0.66 -17.69
CA ALA A 737 -36.50 -0.06 -16.67
C ALA A 737 -36.67 0.57 -15.28
N ILE A 738 -36.58 1.90 -15.16
CA ILE A 738 -36.74 2.62 -13.89
C ILE A 738 -38.14 2.38 -13.30
N ARG A 739 -39.18 2.51 -14.11
CA ARG A 739 -40.56 2.27 -13.68
C ARG A 739 -40.78 0.84 -13.21
N ALA A 740 -40.28 -0.15 -13.96
CA ALA A 740 -40.40 -1.55 -13.60
C ALA A 740 -39.71 -1.86 -12.26
N CYS A 741 -38.47 -1.39 -12.06
CA CYS A 741 -37.76 -1.59 -10.79
C CYS A 741 -38.47 -0.91 -9.62
N ASN A 742 -38.90 0.34 -9.78
CA ASN A 742 -39.61 1.07 -8.73
C ASN A 742 -40.96 0.43 -8.39
N ALA A 743 -41.72 -0.05 -9.39
CA ALA A 743 -42.98 -0.76 -9.17
C ALA A 743 -42.80 -2.08 -8.42
N ASN A 744 -41.67 -2.77 -8.64
CA ASN A 744 -41.33 -4.03 -7.97
C ASN A 744 -40.52 -3.84 -6.67
N ASN A 745 -40.26 -2.59 -6.24
CA ASN A 745 -39.40 -2.25 -5.09
C ASN A 745 -38.01 -2.93 -5.17
N LYS A 746 -37.42 -2.93 -6.38
CA LYS A 746 -36.11 -3.49 -6.69
C LYS A 746 -35.11 -2.36 -6.91
N TYR A 747 -33.82 -2.69 -6.80
CA TYR A 747 -32.76 -1.70 -7.02
C TYR A 747 -32.76 -1.19 -8.47
N ILE A 748 -32.52 0.10 -8.64
CA ILE A 748 -32.25 0.70 -9.95
C ILE A 748 -31.18 1.78 -9.84
N GLY A 749 -30.04 1.49 -10.45
CA GLY A 749 -28.96 2.45 -10.67
C GLY A 749 -28.70 2.68 -12.14
N ILE A 750 -27.81 3.62 -12.44
CA ILE A 750 -27.19 3.78 -13.75
C ILE A 750 -25.67 3.78 -13.60
N CYS A 751 -24.99 3.15 -14.55
CA CYS A 751 -23.55 3.14 -14.67
C CYS A 751 -23.14 3.49 -16.11
N GLY A 752 -22.20 4.42 -16.26
CA GLY A 752 -21.84 4.98 -17.55
C GLY A 752 -21.23 6.36 -17.40
N GLN A 753 -20.66 6.89 -18.48
CA GLN A 753 -20.10 8.24 -18.47
C GLN A 753 -21.19 9.31 -18.63
N ALA A 754 -22.34 8.99 -19.26
CA ALA A 754 -23.43 9.96 -19.47
C ALA A 754 -23.83 10.78 -18.23
N PRO A 755 -24.06 10.20 -17.03
CA PRO A 755 -24.40 11.00 -15.85
C PRO A 755 -23.24 11.88 -15.34
N SER A 756 -22.00 11.53 -15.69
CA SER A 756 -20.81 12.34 -15.39
C SER A 756 -20.60 13.46 -16.41
N ASP A 757 -20.96 13.23 -17.67
CA ASP A 757 -20.69 14.14 -18.78
C ASP A 757 -21.85 15.11 -19.08
N PHE A 758 -23.09 14.64 -18.92
CA PHE A 758 -24.32 15.34 -19.30
C PHE A 758 -25.20 15.66 -18.08
N PRO A 759 -25.10 16.88 -17.52
CA PRO A 759 -25.99 17.35 -16.45
C PRO A 759 -27.47 17.14 -16.72
N GLU A 760 -27.91 17.29 -17.97
CA GLU A 760 -29.29 17.09 -18.38
C GLU A 760 -29.78 15.65 -18.17
N ILE A 761 -28.92 14.65 -18.39
CA ILE A 761 -29.25 13.24 -18.12
C ILE A 761 -29.35 13.01 -16.63
N THR A 762 -28.41 13.51 -15.84
CA THR A 762 -28.43 13.40 -14.37
C THR A 762 -29.70 14.00 -13.79
N ARG A 763 -30.09 15.20 -14.24
CA ARG A 763 -31.36 15.81 -13.86
C ARG A 763 -32.56 14.93 -14.21
N TRP A 764 -32.63 14.47 -15.46
CA TRP A 764 -33.74 13.63 -15.91
C TRP A 764 -33.86 12.33 -15.13
N LEU A 765 -32.74 11.66 -14.82
CA LEU A 765 -32.72 10.42 -14.05
C LEU A 765 -33.28 10.62 -12.63
N VAL A 766 -32.90 11.70 -11.95
CA VAL A 766 -33.44 12.06 -10.63
C VAL A 766 -34.94 12.31 -10.72
N GLU A 767 -35.41 13.03 -11.75
CA GLU A 767 -36.83 13.29 -11.99
C GLU A 767 -37.63 12.00 -12.27
N GLN A 768 -37.02 11.00 -12.92
CA GLN A 768 -37.62 9.67 -13.12
C GLN A 768 -37.62 8.78 -11.88
N GLY A 769 -36.94 9.19 -10.79
CA GLY A 769 -36.85 8.42 -9.56
C GLY A 769 -35.80 7.30 -9.61
N ILE A 770 -34.64 7.55 -10.23
CA ILE A 770 -33.47 6.68 -10.09
C ILE A 770 -33.03 6.61 -8.61
N GLN A 771 -32.59 5.44 -8.14
CA GLN A 771 -32.17 5.26 -6.75
C GLN A 771 -30.69 5.57 -6.52
N SER A 772 -29.85 5.31 -7.53
CA SER A 772 -28.41 5.59 -7.48
C SER A 772 -27.84 6.02 -8.83
N ILE A 773 -26.77 6.82 -8.78
CA ILE A 773 -26.01 7.25 -9.95
C ILE A 773 -24.53 6.95 -9.68
N ALA A 774 -23.91 6.10 -10.51
CA ALA A 774 -22.48 5.81 -10.42
C ALA A 774 -21.68 6.79 -11.29
N LEU A 775 -20.75 7.51 -10.68
CA LEU A 775 -19.96 8.57 -11.31
C LEU A 775 -18.47 8.26 -11.31
N ASN A 776 -17.75 8.87 -12.24
CA ASN A 776 -16.29 8.94 -12.15
C ASN A 776 -15.87 9.83 -10.97
N PRO A 777 -14.74 9.53 -10.29
CA PRO A 777 -14.29 10.27 -9.11
C PRO A 777 -14.20 11.80 -9.30
N ASP A 778 -13.78 12.27 -10.47
CA ASP A 778 -13.64 13.69 -10.85
C ASP A 778 -15.00 14.44 -10.90
N SER A 779 -16.07 13.73 -11.23
CA SER A 779 -17.38 14.32 -11.49
C SER A 779 -18.29 14.34 -10.27
N VAL A 780 -17.90 13.67 -9.18
CA VAL A 780 -18.71 13.46 -7.97
C VAL A 780 -19.21 14.77 -7.38
N LEU A 781 -18.32 15.75 -7.18
CA LEU A 781 -18.66 17.00 -6.51
C LEU A 781 -19.73 17.79 -7.30
N LYS A 782 -19.44 18.02 -8.58
CA LYS A 782 -20.30 18.78 -9.50
C LYS A 782 -21.69 18.15 -9.63
N MET A 783 -21.74 16.84 -9.82
CA MET A 783 -23.02 16.14 -9.99
C MET A 783 -23.79 15.98 -8.69
N THR A 784 -23.11 15.87 -7.54
CA THR A 784 -23.79 15.88 -6.23
C THR A 784 -24.55 17.17 -6.01
N GLN A 785 -23.94 18.33 -6.34
CA GLN A 785 -24.61 19.63 -6.23
C GLN A 785 -25.84 19.70 -7.14
N LEU A 786 -25.71 19.26 -8.39
CA LEU A 786 -26.81 19.20 -9.33
C LEU A 786 -27.98 18.34 -8.83
N VAL A 787 -27.69 17.15 -8.30
CA VAL A 787 -28.72 16.25 -7.75
C VAL A 787 -29.46 16.93 -6.60
N GLN A 788 -28.75 17.57 -5.67
CA GLN A 788 -29.38 18.33 -4.58
C GLN A 788 -30.30 19.44 -5.07
N GLU A 789 -29.87 20.20 -6.08
CA GLU A 789 -30.69 21.26 -6.69
C GLU A 789 -31.98 20.71 -7.27
N VAL A 790 -31.91 19.58 -7.98
CA VAL A 790 -33.08 18.91 -8.57
C VAL A 790 -34.03 18.41 -7.49
N GLU A 791 -33.51 17.73 -6.46
CA GLU A 791 -34.32 17.23 -5.34
C GLU A 791 -35.01 18.35 -4.56
N ALA A 792 -34.30 19.45 -4.31
CA ALA A 792 -34.88 20.64 -3.66
C ALA A 792 -36.03 21.22 -4.49
N GLY A 793 -35.86 21.28 -5.81
CA GLY A 793 -36.90 21.69 -6.76
C GLY A 793 -38.14 20.78 -6.72
N LEU A 794 -37.94 19.46 -6.72
CA LEU A 794 -39.03 18.47 -6.65
C LEU A 794 -39.80 18.55 -5.31
N ALA A 795 -39.08 18.71 -4.19
CA ALA A 795 -39.70 18.89 -2.86
C ALA A 795 -40.53 20.19 -2.76
N ALA A 796 -40.04 21.28 -3.36
CA ALA A 796 -40.78 22.54 -3.44
C ALA A 796 -42.07 22.40 -4.30
N GLN A 797 -42.00 21.65 -5.41
CA GLN A 797 -43.18 21.38 -6.23
C GLN A 797 -44.21 20.51 -5.49
N ALA A 798 -43.79 19.44 -4.81
CA ALA A 798 -44.67 18.55 -4.05
C ALA A 798 -45.36 19.25 -2.86
N SER A 799 -44.65 20.14 -2.16
CA SER A 799 -45.25 20.95 -1.09
C SER A 799 -46.26 21.96 -1.63
N SER A 800 -45.99 22.59 -2.78
CA SER A 800 -46.91 23.53 -3.42
C SER A 800 -48.20 22.89 -3.96
N SER A 801 -48.14 21.63 -4.42
CA SER A 801 -49.32 20.89 -4.88
C SER A 801 -50.17 20.38 -3.71
N SER A 802 -49.54 20.00 -2.58
CA SER A 802 -50.25 19.62 -1.35
C SER A 802 -50.98 20.77 -0.65
N GLN A 803 -50.56 22.02 -0.87
CA GLN A 803 -51.24 23.22 -0.35
C GLN A 803 -52.38 23.72 -1.27
N ARG A 804 -52.47 23.21 -2.50
CA ARG A 804 -53.50 23.58 -3.49
C ARG A 804 -54.61 22.54 -3.64
N ALA A 805 -54.40 21.33 -3.15
CA ALA A 805 -55.44 20.31 -2.96
C ALA A 805 -56.07 20.46 -1.58
#